data_AF-A0AA40F842-F1
#
_entry.id   AF-A0AA40F842-F1
#
_cell.length_a   1.000
_cell.length_b   1.000
_cell.length_c   1.000
_cell.angle_alpha   90.00
_cell.angle_beta   90.00
_cell.angle_gamma   90.00
#
_symmetry.space_group_name_H-M   'P 1'
#
loop_
_entity.id
_entity.type
_entity.pdbx_description
1 polymer ?
#
loop_
_entity_poly.entity_id
_entity_poly.type
_entity_poly.pdbx_seq_one_letter_code
_entity_poly.pdbx_strand_id
1 'polypeptide(L)'
;MTTCPKPRRSASPQSPPDGQSQPLHVDPRGGKTFWEPAALVAEAWSVLGPRISSRAQTLAGTLGTNAALSIHMVMIGDSSAAAIPNILFCVDHDVLQQTIRHDSVLNDILSTYPLPIGIDFCPNLPQLLARDASPIGLPPADEPAESNMPYGVWAMGTKPQIGTRLHVKCRNGGPPRMSTAGPVFLYSGKTYQTTVRHVFFRPENSLAEHDEPSFQGDLDMDDSDSDSVSDDVEASHHHNRSSMDSENFHDAAPDGLSRDGSGATFTIQAPPSLAGDDETGSTKASGKGKDLEIPRGACYLGNALLETVEGDQRAVDCALIEVRVSDDDDPNLVSYDPSDSANKVRVTRPADMGGTPLSGTPVIVATSLRPVSGRLYRTLAYIKPQHQREMVAVYPLRLDEHMSLEVGDCGSVVIRLRGSEVDMYGHVVFGHPNTSLAYILPMEDIMNDIAKVLRLPPGEGVSLHPGPEPRQALRYGGGTRIEFASPKFYKDMGEEAMPEKHVVRGLFDKFVDKIGNKRAKFKIGRNIKDEVKVGTQTSFKKLFFSLPSELRDQVIEYLDFREAMNLRHVSRHFRVAVSVNGSAISKRFLLSNPLPPLAQRLYPYASPDLAHIHLVGHYHAVAWRLADHIVQWLRRDIFLFGSRFQKQQFQPKKVRMKQRLLPSLLLLGRFFERCRDSLDDQVREDIGGIGNRDREGPLAFSFEREFMEDCDDQLLLQAQDVVLILVTFLRRTMRPNSKYGSVERALRHGLLKPPSDAEIGAVLYHGGLEAMVKILDLNNLGKKAAAVRAYCLSLPQRNEKPLTQLLSESRGAYADGSDIPDSGESGCIITENDRPVELQSLLARLPGLDGIWRPSGEAILTERGLIRSPVELNSFTTVLRGLIVETETPADALYKQGHDLWHALSDSESRRKVHFRPMSGG
;
A
#
# COMPACT_ATOMS: atom_id res chain seq x y z
N MET A 1 -53.49 12.20 -37.57
CA MET A 1 -53.33 11.25 -36.44
C MET A 1 -52.96 9.90 -37.04
N THR A 2 -51.67 9.62 -37.08
CA THR A 2 -51.10 8.41 -37.68
C THR A 2 -50.08 7.87 -36.70
N THR A 3 -50.24 6.59 -36.39
CA THR A 3 -49.57 5.83 -35.33
C THR A 3 -48.10 5.54 -35.66
N CYS A 4 -47.18 5.89 -34.75
CA CYS A 4 -45.78 5.48 -34.81
C CYS A 4 -45.59 4.04 -34.29
N PRO A 5 -44.85 3.16 -35.00
CA PRO A 5 -44.59 1.79 -34.58
C PRO A 5 -43.33 1.68 -33.70
N LYS A 6 -43.38 0.81 -32.68
CA LYS A 6 -42.22 0.38 -31.87
C LYS A 6 -41.28 -0.51 -32.70
N PRO A 7 -39.94 -0.40 -32.59
CA PRO A 7 -39.03 -1.37 -33.18
C PRO A 7 -38.84 -2.60 -32.28
N ARG A 8 -38.85 -3.77 -32.92
CA ARG A 8 -38.64 -5.11 -32.35
C ARG A 8 -37.18 -5.34 -31.97
N ARG A 9 -36.98 -5.99 -30.82
CA ARG A 9 -35.76 -6.73 -30.44
C ARG A 9 -35.63 -7.99 -31.30
N SER A 10 -34.51 -8.17 -32.00
CA SER A 10 -33.78 -9.43 -32.13
C SER A 10 -32.64 -9.31 -33.16
N ALA A 11 -31.41 -9.15 -32.67
CA ALA A 11 -30.21 -9.55 -33.39
C ALA A 11 -29.30 -10.28 -32.39
N SER A 12 -28.89 -11.49 -32.75
CA SER A 12 -27.99 -12.38 -32.03
C SER A 12 -26.64 -11.70 -31.72
N PRO A 13 -25.97 -12.04 -30.60
CA PRO A 13 -24.68 -11.46 -30.28
C PRO A 13 -23.64 -11.95 -31.29
N GLN A 14 -23.15 -11.03 -32.11
CA GLN A 14 -21.86 -11.21 -32.78
C GLN A 14 -20.78 -11.26 -31.69
N SER A 15 -19.87 -12.22 -31.81
CA SER A 15 -18.67 -12.34 -30.98
C SER A 15 -17.89 -11.02 -30.96
N PRO A 16 -17.41 -10.55 -29.79
CA PRO A 16 -16.63 -9.32 -29.71
C PRO A 16 -15.28 -9.49 -30.44
N PRO A 17 -14.79 -8.46 -31.16
CA PRO A 17 -13.47 -8.52 -31.76
C PRO A 17 -12.40 -8.61 -30.69
N ASP A 18 -11.39 -9.45 -30.94
CA ASP A 18 -10.22 -9.65 -30.10
C ASP A 18 -9.49 -8.33 -29.84
N GLY A 19 -9.35 -7.97 -28.55
CA GLY A 19 -8.67 -6.78 -28.09
C GLY A 19 -9.36 -6.11 -26.92
N GLN A 20 -9.50 -6.81 -25.78
CA GLN A 20 -9.88 -6.14 -24.54
C GLN A 20 -8.77 -5.13 -24.20
N SER A 21 -9.06 -3.84 -24.37
CA SER A 21 -8.19 -2.80 -23.85
C SER A 21 -8.04 -3.03 -22.35
N GLN A 22 -6.82 -2.98 -21.84
CA GLN A 22 -6.61 -3.02 -20.40
C GLN A 22 -6.75 -1.61 -19.84
N PRO A 23 -7.33 -1.43 -18.65
CA PRO A 23 -7.41 -0.12 -18.04
C PRO A 23 -6.01 0.49 -17.83
N LEU A 24 -5.89 1.81 -18.01
CA LEU A 24 -4.68 2.60 -17.75
C LEU A 24 -4.30 2.55 -16.28
N HIS A 25 -5.31 2.72 -15.44
CA HIS A 25 -5.17 2.85 -14.00
C HIS A 25 -6.53 2.58 -13.35
N VAL A 26 -6.52 2.07 -12.13
CA VAL A 26 -7.71 1.99 -11.27
C VAL A 26 -7.42 2.87 -10.07
N ASP A 27 -8.18 3.96 -9.88
CA ASP A 27 -8.04 4.78 -8.67
C ASP A 27 -8.47 3.93 -7.47
N PRO A 28 -7.55 3.61 -6.54
CA PRO A 28 -7.89 2.82 -5.36
C PRO A 28 -8.81 3.56 -4.38
N ARG A 29 -9.00 4.89 -4.50
CA ARG A 29 -9.82 5.69 -3.58
C ARG A 29 -11.26 5.79 -4.05
N GLY A 30 -11.48 6.01 -5.35
CA GLY A 30 -12.81 6.15 -5.95
C GLY A 30 -13.35 4.94 -6.69
N GLY A 31 -12.54 3.89 -6.92
CA GLY A 31 -12.93 2.74 -7.74
C GLY A 31 -13.10 3.06 -9.23
N LYS A 32 -12.78 4.30 -9.65
CA LYS A 32 -12.87 4.73 -11.04
C LYS A 32 -11.76 4.08 -11.86
N THR A 33 -12.12 3.62 -13.04
CA THR A 33 -11.18 3.01 -14.00
C THR A 33 -10.89 4.00 -15.12
N PHE A 34 -9.61 4.23 -15.40
CA PHE A 34 -9.13 5.13 -16.44
C PHE A 34 -8.74 4.33 -17.69
N TRP A 35 -9.03 4.87 -18.87
CA TRP A 35 -8.78 4.24 -20.17
C TRP A 35 -8.13 5.24 -21.13
N GLU A 36 -7.39 4.72 -22.12
CA GLU A 36 -6.72 5.56 -23.11
C GLU A 36 -7.75 6.37 -23.92
N PRO A 37 -7.48 7.65 -24.23
CA PRO A 37 -8.34 8.45 -25.10
C PRO A 37 -8.59 7.79 -26.45
N ALA A 38 -9.87 7.71 -26.83
CA ALA A 38 -10.26 7.31 -28.18
C ALA A 38 -9.69 8.29 -29.22
N ALA A 39 -9.54 7.85 -30.47
CA ALA A 39 -8.90 8.63 -31.54
C ALA A 39 -9.44 10.07 -31.69
N LEU A 40 -10.76 10.23 -31.70
CA LEU A 40 -11.42 11.54 -31.80
C LEU A 40 -11.13 12.44 -30.59
N VAL A 41 -11.04 11.85 -29.40
CA VAL A 41 -10.70 12.58 -28.16
C VAL A 41 -9.23 13.00 -28.17
N ALA A 42 -8.34 12.15 -28.70
CA ALA A 42 -6.93 12.48 -28.87
C ALA A 42 -6.72 13.63 -29.88
N GLU A 43 -7.48 13.63 -30.98
CA GLU A 43 -7.49 14.73 -31.94
C GLU A 43 -7.99 16.03 -31.29
N ALA A 44 -9.12 15.99 -30.56
CA ALA A 44 -9.59 17.12 -29.76
C ALA A 44 -8.50 17.66 -28.82
N TRP A 45 -7.77 16.76 -28.15
CA TRP A 45 -6.74 17.11 -27.20
C TRP A 45 -5.53 17.80 -27.81
N SER A 46 -5.17 17.49 -29.07
CA SER A 46 -4.09 18.21 -29.77
C SER A 46 -4.37 19.70 -29.93
N VAL A 47 -5.66 20.10 -29.99
CA VAL A 47 -6.10 21.49 -30.10
C VAL A 47 -6.35 22.11 -28.72
N LEU A 48 -7.00 21.36 -27.82
CA LEU A 48 -7.41 21.85 -26.49
C LEU A 48 -6.25 21.88 -25.49
N GLY A 49 -5.38 20.87 -25.52
CA GLY A 49 -4.29 20.66 -24.57
C GLY A 49 -3.40 21.89 -24.37
N PRO A 50 -2.85 22.50 -25.44
CA PRO A 50 -2.01 23.70 -25.33
C PRO A 50 -2.74 24.91 -24.74
N ARG A 51 -4.03 25.07 -25.05
CA ARG A 51 -4.86 26.19 -24.54
C ARG A 51 -5.15 26.01 -23.05
N ILE A 52 -5.48 24.79 -22.64
CA ILE A 52 -5.78 24.45 -21.25
C ILE A 52 -4.52 24.54 -20.40
N SER A 53 -3.38 24.03 -20.88
CA SER A 53 -2.10 24.10 -20.17
C SER A 53 -1.65 25.54 -20.00
N SER A 54 -1.75 26.36 -21.04
CA SER A 54 -1.47 27.80 -20.97
C SER A 54 -2.35 28.50 -19.93
N ARG A 55 -3.67 28.26 -19.92
CA ARG A 55 -4.59 28.85 -18.94
C ARG A 55 -4.26 28.40 -17.52
N ALA A 56 -4.05 27.10 -17.30
CA ALA A 56 -3.74 26.56 -15.99
C ALA A 56 -2.40 27.10 -15.45
N GLN A 57 -1.42 27.33 -16.34
CA GLN A 57 -0.16 27.99 -15.98
C GLN A 57 -0.37 29.44 -15.57
N THR A 58 -1.20 30.20 -16.29
CA THR A 58 -1.58 31.57 -15.90
C THR A 58 -2.22 31.57 -14.51
N LEU A 59 -3.16 30.67 -14.24
CA LEU A 59 -3.82 30.57 -12.93
C LEU A 59 -2.82 30.28 -11.80
N ALA A 60 -1.91 29.32 -12.00
CA ALA A 60 -0.85 29.03 -11.03
C ALA A 60 0.06 30.24 -10.77
N GLY A 61 0.38 31.00 -11.83
CA GLY A 61 1.17 32.23 -11.75
C GLY A 61 0.45 33.37 -11.01
N THR A 62 -0.86 33.56 -11.24
CA THR A 62 -1.64 34.61 -10.57
C THR A 62 -1.74 34.41 -9.06
N LEU A 63 -1.70 33.17 -8.59
CA LEU A 63 -1.69 32.85 -7.15
C LEU A 63 -0.30 33.02 -6.50
N GLY A 64 0.73 33.35 -7.28
CA GLY A 64 2.13 33.39 -6.81
C GLY A 64 2.66 32.02 -6.41
N THR A 65 1.99 30.93 -6.81
CA THR A 65 2.34 29.57 -6.42
C THR A 65 3.28 28.92 -7.44
N ASN A 66 4.41 28.39 -6.98
CA ASN A 66 5.24 27.44 -7.75
C ASN A 66 4.73 26.00 -7.60
N ALA A 67 3.41 25.82 -7.44
CA ALA A 67 2.79 24.52 -7.26
C ALA A 67 3.07 23.61 -8.47
N ALA A 68 3.36 22.34 -8.19
CA ALA A 68 3.49 21.35 -9.25
C ALA A 68 2.12 20.97 -9.78
N LEU A 69 2.05 20.77 -11.08
CA LEU A 69 0.79 20.58 -11.78
C LEU A 69 1.02 19.63 -12.95
N SER A 70 0.14 18.66 -13.14
CA SER A 70 0.10 17.89 -14.39
C SER A 70 -1.31 17.76 -14.93
N ILE A 71 -1.46 17.77 -16.25
CA ILE A 71 -2.73 17.74 -16.96
C ILE A 71 -2.71 16.60 -17.97
N HIS A 72 -3.69 15.71 -17.88
CA HIS A 72 -3.82 14.53 -18.71
C HIS A 72 -5.21 14.45 -19.32
N MET A 73 -5.31 14.00 -20.58
CA MET A 73 -6.57 13.56 -21.15
C MET A 73 -6.75 12.07 -20.90
N VAL A 74 -7.87 11.68 -20.28
CA VAL A 74 -8.18 10.29 -19.94
C VAL A 74 -9.66 9.99 -20.19
N MET A 75 -9.98 8.72 -20.39
CA MET A 75 -11.38 8.26 -20.44
C MET A 75 -11.73 7.62 -19.09
N ILE A 76 -12.84 8.00 -18.47
CA ILE A 76 -13.25 7.48 -17.15
C ILE A 76 -14.56 6.69 -17.28
N GLY A 77 -14.57 5.44 -16.83
CA GLY A 77 -15.79 4.60 -16.79
C GLY A 77 -15.49 3.14 -16.49
N ASP A 78 -16.52 2.31 -16.34
CA ASP A 78 -16.36 0.89 -15.98
C ASP A 78 -15.79 0.02 -17.11
N SER A 79 -15.92 0.48 -18.35
CA SER A 79 -15.35 -0.16 -19.54
C SER A 79 -14.87 0.88 -20.53
N SER A 80 -13.92 0.51 -21.39
CA SER A 80 -13.42 1.39 -22.46
C SER A 80 -14.51 1.94 -23.38
N ALA A 81 -15.61 1.20 -23.57
CA ALA A 81 -16.72 1.60 -24.44
C ALA A 81 -17.71 2.57 -23.76
N ALA A 82 -17.86 2.47 -22.43
CA ALA A 82 -18.74 3.34 -21.64
C ALA A 82 -18.00 4.54 -21.03
N ALA A 83 -16.68 4.59 -21.18
CA ALA A 83 -15.86 5.63 -20.60
C ALA A 83 -16.10 6.98 -21.29
N ILE A 84 -16.10 8.05 -20.50
CA ILE A 84 -16.30 9.43 -20.96
C ILE A 84 -15.00 10.24 -20.86
N PRO A 85 -14.73 11.15 -21.82
CA PRO A 85 -13.51 11.94 -21.82
C PRO A 85 -13.47 12.92 -20.64
N ASN A 86 -12.35 12.93 -19.93
CA ASN A 86 -12.11 13.82 -18.80
C ASN A 86 -10.69 14.38 -18.86
N ILE A 87 -10.56 15.65 -18.48
CA ILE A 87 -9.27 16.26 -18.20
C ILE A 87 -8.96 16.02 -16.73
N LEU A 88 -7.89 15.29 -16.49
CA LEU A 88 -7.40 14.99 -15.16
C LEU A 88 -6.32 15.99 -14.77
N PHE A 89 -6.64 16.85 -13.81
CA PHE A 89 -5.66 17.73 -13.17
C PHE A 89 -5.07 17.02 -11.96
N CYS A 90 -3.76 16.80 -11.95
CA CYS A 90 -3.05 16.43 -10.75
C CYS A 90 -2.40 17.66 -10.12
N VAL A 91 -2.84 18.02 -8.92
CA VAL A 91 -2.42 19.23 -8.19
C VAL A 91 -2.23 18.87 -6.73
N ASP A 92 -1.19 19.39 -6.10
CA ASP A 92 -0.92 19.27 -4.66
C ASP A 92 -1.40 20.50 -3.85
N HIS A 93 -2.08 21.44 -4.49
CA HIS A 93 -2.48 22.72 -3.92
C HIS A 93 -4.00 22.96 -4.02
N ASP A 94 -4.68 22.95 -2.87
CA ASP A 94 -6.15 23.02 -2.78
C ASP A 94 -6.73 24.31 -3.36
N VAL A 95 -6.08 25.46 -3.13
CA VAL A 95 -6.55 26.76 -3.68
C VAL A 95 -6.52 26.74 -5.20
N LEU A 96 -5.40 26.35 -5.82
CA LEU A 96 -5.28 26.23 -7.28
C LEU A 96 -6.30 25.23 -7.84
N GLN A 97 -6.53 24.12 -7.16
CA GLN A 97 -7.58 23.17 -7.54
C GLN A 97 -8.96 23.84 -7.57
N GLN A 98 -9.33 24.61 -6.54
CA GLN A 98 -10.61 25.32 -6.51
C GLN A 98 -10.67 26.42 -7.56
N THR A 99 -9.57 27.12 -7.83
CA THR A 99 -9.50 28.13 -8.90
C THR A 99 -9.74 27.50 -10.27
N ILE A 100 -9.10 26.36 -10.57
CA ILE A 100 -9.29 25.64 -11.84
C ILE A 100 -10.74 25.17 -12.00
N ARG A 101 -11.38 24.68 -10.93
CA ARG A 101 -12.78 24.22 -10.97
C ARG A 101 -13.77 25.30 -11.39
N HIS A 102 -13.52 26.55 -11.00
CA HIS A 102 -14.45 27.66 -11.19
C HIS A 102 -13.98 28.64 -12.28
N ASP A 103 -12.93 28.31 -13.05
CA ASP A 103 -12.41 29.19 -14.09
C ASP A 103 -13.36 29.24 -15.30
N SER A 104 -13.96 30.41 -15.56
CA SER A 104 -14.89 30.61 -16.67
C SER A 104 -14.22 30.43 -18.03
N VAL A 105 -12.99 30.94 -18.19
CA VAL A 105 -12.23 30.84 -19.45
C VAL A 105 -11.91 29.39 -19.80
N LEU A 106 -11.55 28.57 -18.81
CA LEU A 106 -11.35 27.14 -19.02
C LEU A 106 -12.64 26.45 -19.45
N ASN A 107 -13.78 26.78 -18.82
CA ASN A 107 -15.09 26.26 -19.24
C ASN A 107 -15.45 26.70 -20.68
N ASP A 108 -15.11 27.91 -21.09
CA ASP A 108 -15.30 28.40 -22.47
C ASP A 108 -14.41 27.67 -23.48
N ILE A 109 -13.17 27.33 -23.10
CA ILE A 109 -12.29 26.49 -23.93
C ILE A 109 -12.92 25.11 -24.14
N LEU A 110 -13.51 24.52 -23.09
CA LEU A 110 -14.16 23.20 -23.17
C LEU A 110 -15.46 23.21 -23.97
N SER A 111 -16.26 24.28 -23.85
CA SER A 111 -17.53 24.41 -24.58
C SER A 111 -17.35 24.60 -26.09
N THR A 112 -16.14 24.95 -26.54
CA THR A 112 -15.80 25.05 -27.96
C THR A 112 -15.84 23.70 -28.68
N TYR A 113 -15.79 22.58 -27.95
CA TYR A 113 -15.74 21.24 -28.54
C TYR A 113 -17.09 20.51 -28.46
N PRO A 114 -17.52 19.79 -29.51
CA PRO A 114 -18.86 19.17 -29.57
C PRO A 114 -19.06 17.99 -28.61
N LEU A 115 -18.00 17.41 -28.06
CA LEU A 115 -18.08 16.29 -27.11
C LEU A 115 -18.06 16.84 -25.66
N PRO A 116 -18.92 16.34 -24.76
CA PRO A 116 -18.88 16.71 -23.36
C PRO A 116 -17.60 16.18 -22.71
N ILE A 117 -16.67 17.07 -22.36
CA ILE A 117 -15.42 16.75 -21.66
C ILE A 117 -15.58 17.16 -20.20
N GLY A 118 -15.43 16.18 -19.29
CA GLY A 118 -15.45 16.44 -17.85
C GLY A 118 -14.10 16.94 -17.31
N ILE A 119 -14.11 17.45 -16.09
CA ILE A 119 -12.90 17.79 -15.32
C ILE A 119 -12.88 16.92 -14.07
N ASP A 120 -11.77 16.24 -13.83
CA ASP A 120 -11.54 15.46 -12.61
C ASP A 120 -10.17 15.82 -12.00
N PHE A 121 -9.96 15.45 -10.74
CA PHE A 121 -8.76 15.80 -10.00
C PHE A 121 -8.14 14.60 -9.29
N CYS A 122 -6.81 14.53 -9.29
CA CYS A 122 -6.07 13.49 -8.59
C CYS A 122 -4.92 14.11 -7.76
N PRO A 123 -4.72 13.72 -6.50
CA PRO A 123 -3.59 14.22 -5.71
C PRO A 123 -2.24 13.58 -6.07
N ASN A 124 -2.18 12.71 -7.08
CA ASN A 124 -0.96 11.98 -7.43
C ASN A 124 -0.24 12.66 -8.59
N LEU A 125 0.73 13.52 -8.27
CA LEU A 125 1.63 14.11 -9.25
C LEU A 125 2.70 13.10 -9.72
N PRO A 126 3.10 13.14 -11.02
CA PRO A 126 4.31 12.47 -11.50
C PRO A 126 5.54 12.86 -10.66
N GLN A 127 6.36 11.88 -10.31
CA GLN A 127 7.55 12.10 -9.48
C GLN A 127 8.81 12.21 -10.33
N LEU A 128 9.77 12.99 -9.85
CA LEU A 128 11.15 12.95 -10.34
C LEU A 128 11.78 11.62 -9.93
N LEU A 129 12.35 10.90 -10.89
CA LEU A 129 13.04 9.63 -10.60
C LEU A 129 14.45 9.85 -10.05
N ALA A 130 15.02 11.06 -10.17
CA ALA A 130 16.30 11.37 -9.55
C ALA A 130 16.15 11.51 -8.03
N ARG A 131 16.82 10.64 -7.27
CA ARG A 131 16.95 10.78 -5.80
C ARG A 131 18.40 10.65 -5.38
N ASP A 132 18.64 11.03 -4.13
CA ASP A 132 19.91 10.86 -3.43
C ASP A 132 20.27 9.37 -3.39
N ALA A 133 21.52 9.05 -3.74
CA ALA A 133 22.07 7.73 -3.53
C ALA A 133 22.04 7.43 -2.02
N SER A 134 21.53 6.27 -1.64
CA SER A 134 21.60 5.85 -0.23
C SER A 134 23.07 5.76 0.19
N PRO A 135 23.44 6.29 1.37
CA PRO A 135 24.77 6.10 1.92
C PRO A 135 24.88 4.63 2.32
N ILE A 136 25.26 3.78 1.37
CA ILE A 136 25.64 2.40 1.67
C ILE A 136 27.00 2.51 2.34
N GLY A 137 27.07 2.20 3.63
CA GLY A 137 28.22 2.39 4.52
C GLY A 137 29.53 1.85 3.98
N LEU A 138 30.20 2.64 3.16
CA LEU A 138 31.47 2.33 2.54
C LEU A 138 32.46 3.40 3.00
N PRO A 139 33.67 2.99 3.46
CA PRO A 139 34.65 3.94 3.94
C PRO A 139 35.06 4.92 2.82
N PRO A 140 35.47 6.15 3.17
CA PRO A 140 35.89 7.15 2.19
C PRO A 140 36.94 6.55 1.24
N ALA A 141 36.78 6.83 -0.05
CA ALA A 141 37.82 6.55 -1.03
C ALA A 141 38.92 7.61 -0.90
N ASP A 142 40.18 7.23 -1.09
CA ASP A 142 41.28 8.18 -1.21
C ASP A 142 41.06 9.03 -2.47
N GLU A 143 40.49 10.22 -2.32
CA GLU A 143 40.31 11.15 -3.43
C GLU A 143 41.68 11.71 -3.87
N PRO A 144 41.99 11.74 -5.18
CA PRO A 144 42.99 12.66 -5.67
C PRO A 144 42.48 14.10 -5.48
N ALA A 145 43.32 14.93 -4.86
CA ALA A 145 43.05 16.33 -4.54
C ALA A 145 42.97 17.21 -5.79
N GLU A 146 41.98 17.03 -6.65
CA GLU A 146 41.80 17.87 -7.85
C GLU A 146 40.33 17.84 -8.33
N SER A 147 39.50 18.72 -7.77
CA SER A 147 38.92 19.84 -8.54
C SER A 147 37.65 20.37 -7.89
N ASN A 148 37.64 21.68 -7.67
CA ASN A 148 36.52 22.48 -7.19
C ASN A 148 35.44 22.65 -8.29
N MET A 149 35.27 21.65 -9.16
CA MET A 149 34.43 21.74 -10.35
C MET A 149 32.96 21.50 -9.96
N PRO A 150 32.09 22.50 -10.13
CA PRO A 150 30.66 22.31 -9.92
C PRO A 150 30.13 21.34 -10.99
N TYR A 151 29.27 20.39 -10.59
CA TYR A 151 28.57 19.44 -11.48
C TYR A 151 29.39 18.31 -12.11
N GLY A 152 30.35 17.75 -11.37
CA GLY A 152 31.01 16.50 -11.75
C GLY A 152 30.04 15.31 -11.85
N VAL A 153 30.33 14.39 -12.77
CA VAL A 153 29.54 13.17 -13.01
C VAL A 153 30.45 11.93 -13.01
N TRP A 154 30.01 10.88 -12.31
CA TRP A 154 30.71 9.60 -12.18
C TRP A 154 29.82 8.42 -12.60
N ALA A 155 30.43 7.31 -13.00
CA ALA A 155 29.75 6.07 -13.36
C ALA A 155 30.57 4.83 -12.97
N MET A 156 29.95 3.66 -12.81
CA MET A 156 30.63 2.39 -12.46
C MET A 156 31.45 1.77 -13.61
N GLY A 157 31.83 2.56 -14.61
CA GLY A 157 32.66 2.17 -15.75
C GLY A 157 33.33 3.39 -16.36
N THR A 158 34.40 3.16 -17.11
CA THR A 158 35.21 4.23 -17.73
C THR A 158 34.65 4.72 -19.07
N LYS A 159 33.71 3.98 -19.67
CA LYS A 159 33.25 4.22 -21.04
C LYS A 159 31.84 4.83 -21.03
N PRO A 160 31.60 5.94 -21.74
CA PRO A 160 30.25 6.48 -21.91
C PRO A 160 29.40 5.50 -22.73
N GLN A 161 28.29 5.02 -22.16
CA GLN A 161 27.35 4.14 -22.85
C GLN A 161 25.92 4.50 -22.49
N ILE A 162 25.00 4.33 -23.45
CA ILE A 162 23.56 4.44 -23.21
C ILE A 162 23.14 3.45 -22.11
N GLY A 163 22.29 3.92 -21.19
CA GLY A 163 21.83 3.13 -20.07
C GLY A 163 22.82 3.10 -18.91
N THR A 164 23.97 3.79 -18.94
CA THR A 164 24.88 3.74 -17.79
C THR A 164 24.30 4.48 -16.58
N ARG A 165 24.39 3.92 -15.36
CA ARG A 165 24.01 4.63 -14.13
C ARG A 165 25.01 5.77 -13.87
N LEU A 166 24.48 6.98 -13.72
CA LEU A 166 25.24 8.19 -13.41
C LEU A 166 25.06 8.57 -11.94
N HIS A 167 26.14 9.03 -11.32
CA HIS A 167 26.18 9.65 -10.01
C HIS A 167 26.60 11.10 -10.18
N VAL A 168 25.74 12.03 -9.77
CA VAL A 168 25.89 13.45 -10.06
C VAL A 168 26.08 14.23 -8.77
N LYS A 169 27.12 15.07 -8.71
CA LYS A 169 27.32 16.00 -7.60
C LYS A 169 26.45 17.23 -7.80
N CYS A 170 25.56 17.49 -6.84
CA CYS A 170 24.70 18.67 -6.85
C CYS A 170 25.47 19.92 -6.42
N ARG A 171 25.02 21.10 -6.89
CA ARG A 171 25.58 22.41 -6.49
C ARG A 171 25.51 22.64 -4.98
N ASN A 172 24.39 22.26 -4.37
CA ASN A 172 24.05 22.58 -2.98
C ASN A 172 24.67 21.60 -1.97
N GLY A 173 25.74 20.88 -2.35
CA GLY A 173 26.34 19.83 -1.52
C GLY A 173 25.49 18.56 -1.45
N GLY A 174 25.64 17.76 -0.36
CA GLY A 174 24.89 16.53 -0.06
C GLY A 174 25.20 15.32 -0.96
N PRO A 175 24.58 14.15 -0.69
CA PRO A 175 24.91 12.89 -1.39
C PRO A 175 24.76 12.98 -2.91
N PRO A 176 25.51 12.19 -3.69
CA PRO A 176 25.36 12.20 -5.14
C PRO A 176 23.95 11.74 -5.53
N ARG A 177 23.37 12.35 -6.57
CA ARG A 177 22.06 11.95 -7.10
C ARG A 177 22.22 11.03 -8.29
N MET A 178 21.27 10.12 -8.43
CA MET A 178 21.32 9.10 -9.48
C MET A 178 20.47 9.50 -10.70
N SER A 179 21.02 9.26 -11.88
CA SER A 179 20.30 9.29 -13.16
C SER A 179 20.84 8.20 -14.10
N THR A 180 20.31 8.12 -15.32
CA THR A 180 20.75 7.20 -16.36
C THR A 180 21.23 7.97 -17.58
N ALA A 181 22.34 7.52 -18.15
CA ALA A 181 22.99 8.16 -19.27
C ALA A 181 22.23 7.89 -20.58
N GLY A 182 21.91 8.96 -21.31
CA GLY A 182 21.27 8.91 -22.61
C GLY A 182 22.26 8.79 -23.77
N PRO A 183 21.80 9.06 -25.01
CA PRO A 183 22.65 9.05 -26.21
C PRO A 183 23.77 10.08 -26.17
N VAL A 184 24.83 9.78 -26.93
CA VAL A 184 26.01 10.62 -27.11
C VAL A 184 26.00 11.28 -28.48
N PHE A 185 26.14 12.60 -28.49
CA PHE A 185 26.17 13.44 -29.67
C PHE A 185 27.59 13.97 -29.92
N LEU A 186 27.92 14.17 -31.20
CA LEU A 186 29.16 14.79 -31.63
C LEU A 186 28.86 16.21 -32.14
N TYR A 187 29.58 17.19 -31.60
CA TYR A 187 29.50 18.57 -32.05
C TYR A 187 30.84 19.28 -31.94
N SER A 188 31.29 19.92 -33.02
CA SER A 188 32.53 20.70 -33.07
C SER A 188 33.76 19.92 -32.54
N GLY A 189 33.82 18.63 -32.88
CA GLY A 189 34.89 17.71 -32.42
C GLY A 189 34.80 17.30 -30.94
N LYS A 190 33.77 17.72 -30.21
CA LYS A 190 33.51 17.36 -28.81
C LYS A 190 32.31 16.42 -28.70
N THR A 191 32.38 15.54 -27.70
CA THR A 191 31.33 14.55 -27.44
C THR A 191 30.54 14.88 -26.19
N TYR A 192 29.22 14.89 -26.33
CA TYR A 192 28.29 15.26 -25.27
C TYR A 192 27.30 14.13 -25.01
N GLN A 193 27.27 13.63 -23.78
CA GLN A 193 26.28 12.65 -23.33
C GLN A 193 25.09 13.35 -22.67
N THR A 194 23.88 12.90 -22.99
CA THR A 194 22.65 13.47 -22.42
C THR A 194 22.26 12.83 -21.09
N THR A 195 21.62 13.61 -20.22
CA THR A 195 20.89 13.16 -19.02
C THR A 195 19.78 14.17 -18.72
N VAL A 196 18.94 13.93 -17.71
CA VAL A 196 17.98 14.93 -17.22
C VAL A 196 18.66 16.06 -16.46
N ARG A 197 18.14 17.29 -16.56
CA ARG A 197 18.70 18.48 -15.88
C ARG A 197 18.37 18.51 -14.40
N HIS A 198 17.17 18.08 -14.00
CA HIS A 198 16.73 18.14 -12.61
C HIS A 198 17.60 17.33 -11.64
N VAL A 199 18.46 16.41 -12.10
CA VAL A 199 19.40 15.65 -11.26
C VAL A 199 20.43 16.57 -10.58
N PHE A 200 20.77 17.69 -11.21
CA PHE A 200 21.76 18.65 -10.69
C PHE A 200 21.21 19.60 -9.60
N PHE A 201 19.89 19.59 -9.38
CA PHE A 201 19.19 20.49 -8.44
C PHE A 201 18.49 19.72 -7.33
N ARG A 202 18.82 20.00 -6.06
CA ARG A 202 17.94 19.59 -4.95
C ARG A 202 16.79 20.58 -4.82
N PRO A 203 15.54 20.12 -4.74
CA PRO A 203 14.45 20.96 -4.28
C PRO A 203 14.78 21.45 -2.87
N GLU A 204 14.70 22.76 -2.61
CA GLU A 204 15.03 23.38 -1.31
C GLU A 204 14.23 22.77 -0.14
N ASN A 205 13.00 22.32 -0.41
CA ASN A 205 12.15 21.60 0.56
C ASN A 205 12.67 20.21 0.96
N SER A 206 13.75 19.70 0.37
CA SER A 206 14.37 18.41 0.74
C SER A 206 15.40 18.55 1.85
N LEU A 207 15.88 19.78 2.12
CA LEU A 207 16.90 20.09 3.11
C LEU A 207 16.33 20.57 4.45
N ALA A 208 15.00 20.75 4.54
CA ALA A 208 14.36 20.68 5.84
C ALA A 208 14.55 19.24 6.34
N GLU A 209 15.52 19.06 7.23
CA GLU A 209 15.44 18.02 8.24
C GLU A 209 13.98 17.93 8.69
N HIS A 210 13.53 16.70 8.94
CA HIS A 210 12.26 16.42 9.59
C HIS A 210 12.03 17.42 10.73
N ASP A 211 11.26 18.49 10.46
CA ASP A 211 10.39 19.06 11.46
C ASP A 211 9.45 17.91 11.81
N GLU A 212 9.85 17.15 12.83
CA GLU A 212 8.92 16.46 13.71
C GLU A 212 7.74 17.41 13.86
N PRO A 213 6.52 17.04 13.42
CA PRO A 213 5.39 17.92 13.52
C PRO A 213 5.31 18.36 14.97
N SER A 214 5.49 19.66 15.23
CA SER A 214 5.41 20.23 16.57
C SER A 214 4.05 19.85 17.13
N PHE A 215 4.04 18.91 18.07
CA PHE A 215 2.85 18.45 18.79
C PHE A 215 2.43 19.56 19.76
N GLN A 216 1.77 20.58 19.22
CA GLN A 216 1.03 21.55 20.03
C GLN A 216 -0.14 22.04 19.18
N GLY A 217 -1.31 21.44 19.39
CA GLY A 217 -2.52 21.73 18.62
C GLY A 217 -3.68 20.85 19.10
N ASP A 218 -4.23 21.25 20.24
CA ASP A 218 -5.61 21.03 20.68
C ASP A 218 -6.06 19.57 20.84
N LEU A 219 -5.60 18.94 21.93
CA LEU A 219 -6.32 17.87 22.60
C LEU A 219 -6.70 18.34 24.01
N ASP A 220 -7.53 19.38 24.08
CA ASP A 220 -8.21 19.74 25.32
C ASP A 220 -9.22 18.63 25.62
N MET A 221 -8.85 17.78 26.57
CA MET A 221 -9.74 16.86 27.28
C MET A 221 -10.42 17.66 28.38
N ASP A 222 -11.55 18.30 28.08
CA ASP A 222 -12.49 18.75 29.10
C ASP A 222 -13.70 17.81 29.11
N ASP A 223 -13.74 16.98 30.14
CA ASP A 223 -14.91 16.25 30.62
C ASP A 223 -15.83 17.23 31.36
N SER A 224 -16.98 17.55 30.78
CA SER A 224 -18.12 18.05 31.55
C SER A 224 -19.43 17.71 30.87
N ASP A 225 -19.98 16.58 31.32
CA ASP A 225 -21.39 16.24 31.14
C ASP A 225 -22.25 17.23 31.93
N SER A 226 -23.13 17.96 31.25
CA SER A 226 -24.31 18.54 31.88
C SER A 226 -25.50 18.36 30.94
N ASP A 227 -26.31 17.37 31.27
CA ASP A 227 -27.64 17.16 30.71
C ASP A 227 -28.56 18.33 31.07
N SER A 228 -29.22 18.92 30.07
CA SER A 228 -30.54 19.52 30.30
C SER A 228 -31.40 19.40 29.04
N VAL A 229 -32.40 18.55 29.18
CA VAL A 229 -33.57 18.37 28.33
C VAL A 229 -34.39 19.66 28.16
N SER A 230 -34.94 19.89 26.96
CA SER A 230 -36.33 20.35 26.78
C SER A 230 -36.74 20.31 25.31
N ASP A 231 -37.97 19.83 25.11
CA ASP A 231 -38.68 19.46 23.89
C ASP A 231 -39.20 20.62 23.01
N ASP A 232 -39.65 20.22 21.80
CA ASP A 232 -40.72 20.77 20.95
C ASP A 232 -40.54 22.20 20.37
N VAL A 233 -40.91 22.53 19.12
CA VAL A 233 -42.20 22.34 18.45
C VAL A 233 -42.06 22.33 16.92
N GLU A 234 -42.94 21.53 16.34
CA GLU A 234 -43.41 21.39 14.97
C GLU A 234 -43.64 22.65 14.09
N ALA A 235 -43.43 22.40 12.78
CA ALA A 235 -44.35 22.65 11.68
C ALA A 235 -44.56 24.07 11.07
N SER A 236 -44.27 24.09 9.76
CA SER A 236 -45.22 24.39 8.68
C SER A 236 -45.36 25.81 8.11
N HIS A 237 -45.00 25.87 6.82
CA HIS A 237 -45.82 26.30 5.68
C HIS A 237 -46.04 27.80 5.35
N HIS A 238 -45.73 28.06 4.06
CA HIS A 238 -46.49 28.81 3.05
C HIS A 238 -46.23 30.31 2.79
N HIS A 239 -45.88 30.54 1.51
CA HIS A 239 -46.30 31.62 0.62
C HIS A 239 -45.72 33.03 0.85
N ASN A 240 -45.58 33.91 -0.15
CA ASN A 240 -45.48 33.86 -1.60
C ASN A 240 -45.22 35.33 -2.00
N ARG A 241 -44.44 35.53 -3.08
CA ARG A 241 -44.64 36.59 -4.09
C ARG A 241 -44.59 38.09 -3.74
N SER A 242 -43.75 38.75 -4.56
CA SER A 242 -43.96 40.02 -5.28
C SER A 242 -43.98 41.32 -4.46
N SER A 243 -43.56 42.48 -4.92
CA SER A 243 -42.92 43.01 -6.14
C SER A 243 -43.00 44.53 -6.00
N MET A 244 -42.02 45.27 -6.53
CA MET A 244 -42.11 46.70 -6.91
C MET A 244 -42.29 47.71 -5.75
N ASP A 245 -41.79 48.94 -5.79
CA ASP A 245 -41.01 49.72 -6.75
C ASP A 245 -40.59 51.00 -5.99
N SER A 246 -39.51 51.64 -6.46
CA SER A 246 -39.32 53.11 -6.54
C SER A 246 -39.34 53.94 -5.23
N GLU A 247 -38.59 55.02 -5.04
CA GLU A 247 -37.69 55.85 -5.85
C GLU A 247 -37.09 56.91 -4.90
N ASN A 248 -35.90 57.45 -5.22
CA ASN A 248 -35.51 58.87 -5.10
C ASN A 248 -35.51 59.55 -3.69
N PHE A 249 -34.61 60.45 -3.30
CA PHE A 249 -33.40 61.12 -3.80
C PHE A 249 -32.93 62.05 -2.65
N HIS A 250 -31.72 62.58 -2.76
CA HIS A 250 -31.14 63.74 -2.03
C HIS A 250 -30.69 63.51 -0.58
N ASP A 251 -29.69 64.19 -0.04
CA ASP A 251 -28.43 64.80 -0.50
C ASP A 251 -27.88 65.51 0.76
N ALA A 252 -26.59 65.84 0.74
CA ALA A 252 -25.95 66.88 1.56
C ALA A 252 -25.70 66.62 3.06
N ALA A 253 -24.43 66.37 3.35
CA ALA A 253 -23.71 66.92 4.52
C ALA A 253 -23.66 68.48 4.43
N PRO A 254 -23.34 69.28 5.47
CA PRO A 254 -21.99 69.28 6.09
C PRO A 254 -21.87 69.71 7.58
N ASP A 255 -20.67 69.45 8.11
CA ASP A 255 -19.84 70.13 9.13
C ASP A 255 -20.43 71.07 10.21
N GLY A 256 -19.90 70.90 11.43
CA GLY A 256 -20.01 71.92 12.50
C GLY A 256 -19.35 71.58 13.85
N LEU A 257 -18.02 71.59 13.90
CA LEU A 257 -17.11 72.09 14.96
C LEU A 257 -17.28 71.74 16.48
N SER A 258 -16.18 71.23 17.04
CA SER A 258 -15.49 71.61 18.31
C SER A 258 -16.25 71.54 19.66
N ARG A 259 -15.69 71.21 20.82
CA ARG A 259 -14.37 70.82 21.34
C ARG A 259 -14.56 70.73 22.87
N ASP A 260 -14.06 69.69 23.54
CA ASP A 260 -13.28 69.76 24.80
C ASP A 260 -13.21 68.40 25.54
N GLY A 261 -11.99 68.04 25.95
CA GLY A 261 -11.77 67.70 27.36
C GLY A 261 -11.56 66.25 27.78
N SER A 262 -10.34 65.74 27.54
CA SER A 262 -9.50 65.02 28.53
C SER A 262 -9.83 63.58 28.95
N GLY A 263 -8.83 62.68 28.87
CA GLY A 263 -8.82 61.44 29.65
C GLY A 263 -7.93 60.29 29.18
N ALA A 264 -6.61 60.46 29.28
CA ALA A 264 -5.57 59.44 29.47
C ALA A 264 -5.32 58.34 28.39
N THR A 265 -4.24 58.57 27.64
CA THR A 265 -3.43 57.59 26.90
C THR A 265 -2.38 56.96 27.82
N PHE A 266 -2.09 55.66 27.69
CA PHE A 266 -0.75 55.14 27.99
C PHE A 266 -0.26 54.24 26.85
N THR A 267 0.92 54.59 26.36
CA THR A 267 1.60 54.08 25.19
C THR A 267 3.08 53.89 25.57
N ILE A 268 3.63 52.71 25.27
CA ILE A 268 5.03 52.40 24.89
C ILE A 268 6.15 52.58 25.96
N GLN A 269 6.98 51.54 26.13
CA GLN A 269 8.41 51.44 25.70
C GLN A 269 9.25 50.53 26.61
N ALA A 270 10.15 49.76 25.98
CA ALA A 270 11.21 48.97 26.61
C ALA A 270 12.26 49.84 27.34
N PRO A 271 13.04 49.26 28.27
CA PRO A 271 14.46 49.61 28.39
C PRO A 271 15.34 48.39 28.83
N PRO A 272 16.62 48.54 29.23
CA PRO A 272 17.77 48.38 28.34
C PRO A 272 18.89 47.46 28.88
N SER A 273 19.94 47.31 28.07
CA SER A 273 21.21 46.61 28.32
C SER A 273 22.06 47.14 29.49
N LEU A 274 22.80 46.25 30.16
CA LEU A 274 23.99 46.55 30.96
C LEU A 274 25.10 45.53 30.68
N ALA A 275 26.33 46.05 30.58
CA ALA A 275 27.57 45.37 30.27
C ALA A 275 28.17 44.64 31.48
N GLY A 276 28.97 43.61 31.21
CA GLY A 276 29.85 42.95 32.16
C GLY A 276 30.76 41.96 31.43
N ASP A 277 32.05 42.28 31.38
CA ASP A 277 33.13 41.40 30.93
C ASP A 277 33.23 40.15 31.82
N ASP A 278 33.41 38.96 31.22
CA ASP A 278 34.35 37.97 31.75
C ASP A 278 34.73 36.92 30.69
N GLU A 279 36.02 36.63 30.63
CA GLU A 279 36.63 35.61 29.81
C GLU A 279 36.18 34.20 30.22
N THR A 280 35.88 33.33 29.27
CA THR A 280 36.29 31.91 29.32
C THR A 280 36.01 31.24 27.99
N GLY A 281 37.07 30.68 27.39
CA GLY A 281 37.05 30.10 26.06
C GLY A 281 36.09 28.91 25.93
N SER A 282 35.35 28.90 24.82
CA SER A 282 34.77 27.69 24.27
C SER A 282 35.02 27.69 22.76
N THR A 283 36.05 26.95 22.36
CA THR A 283 36.36 26.57 20.99
C THR A 283 35.13 25.98 20.32
N LYS A 284 34.44 26.78 19.50
CA LYS A 284 33.49 26.27 18.51
C LYS A 284 34.29 25.49 17.47
N ALA A 285 34.33 24.17 17.64
CA ALA A 285 34.75 23.25 16.61
C ALA A 285 33.82 23.43 15.40
N SER A 286 34.33 24.10 14.37
CA SER A 286 33.78 24.08 13.03
C SER A 286 33.76 22.62 12.56
N GLY A 287 32.57 22.01 12.59
CA GLY A 287 32.37 20.67 12.08
C GLY A 287 32.68 20.66 10.59
N LYS A 288 33.86 20.18 10.21
CA LYS A 288 34.18 19.83 8.82
C LYS A 288 33.08 18.90 8.35
N GLY A 289 32.34 19.33 7.32
CA GLY A 289 31.26 18.57 6.72
C GLY A 289 31.77 17.18 6.35
N LYS A 290 30.98 16.15 6.64
CA LYS A 290 31.27 14.79 6.16
C LYS A 290 31.38 14.84 4.65
N ASP A 291 32.58 14.52 4.15
CA ASP A 291 32.90 14.51 2.73
C ASP A 291 32.00 13.54 1.96
N LEU A 292 31.83 13.84 0.68
CA LEU A 292 30.89 13.23 -0.25
C LEU A 292 31.29 11.78 -0.55
N GLU A 293 30.51 10.79 -0.11
CA GLU A 293 30.77 9.39 -0.46
C GLU A 293 30.25 9.07 -1.87
N ILE A 294 31.11 9.26 -2.87
CA ILE A 294 30.95 8.68 -4.22
C ILE A 294 31.19 7.16 -4.11
N PRO A 295 30.39 6.30 -4.77
CA PRO A 295 30.59 4.85 -4.70
C PRO A 295 32.02 4.44 -5.08
N ARG A 296 32.63 3.55 -4.28
CA ARG A 296 33.96 3.00 -4.58
C ARG A 296 33.96 2.30 -5.94
N GLY A 297 34.93 2.65 -6.78
CA GLY A 297 35.05 2.13 -8.15
C GLY A 297 34.30 2.94 -9.20
N ALA A 298 33.58 3.99 -8.82
CA ALA A 298 33.03 4.93 -9.79
C ALA A 298 34.17 5.73 -10.45
N CYS A 299 34.18 5.75 -11.78
CA CYS A 299 35.11 6.51 -12.60
C CYS A 299 34.49 7.87 -12.94
N TYR A 300 35.31 8.92 -12.89
CA TYR A 300 34.89 10.23 -13.35
C TYR A 300 34.65 10.20 -14.86
N LEU A 301 33.45 10.60 -15.28
CA LEU A 301 33.02 10.54 -16.67
C LEU A 301 33.19 11.89 -17.38
N GLY A 302 32.92 12.99 -16.67
CA GLY A 302 32.97 14.34 -17.24
C GLY A 302 32.27 15.39 -16.38
N ASN A 303 32.19 16.61 -16.90
CA ASN A 303 31.45 17.72 -16.28
C ASN A 303 30.18 18.01 -17.07
N ALA A 304 29.12 18.39 -16.37
CA ALA A 304 27.96 18.96 -17.02
C ALA A 304 28.27 20.34 -17.60
N LEU A 305 27.77 20.60 -18.80
CA LEU A 305 27.86 21.91 -19.45
C LEU A 305 27.03 22.91 -18.64
N LEU A 306 27.67 23.95 -18.11
CA LEU A 306 27.08 24.89 -17.16
C LEU A 306 25.80 25.54 -17.71
N GLU A 307 25.81 25.89 -18.99
CA GLU A 307 24.69 26.49 -19.70
C GLU A 307 23.45 25.59 -19.65
N THR A 308 23.64 24.26 -19.60
CA THR A 308 22.57 23.25 -19.51
C THR A 308 22.01 23.07 -18.12
N VAL A 309 22.79 23.44 -17.11
CA VAL A 309 22.39 23.35 -15.73
C VAL A 309 21.78 24.68 -15.29
N GLU A 310 22.50 25.80 -15.36
CA GLU A 310 22.17 27.08 -14.69
C GLU A 310 21.25 28.04 -15.48
N GLY A 311 20.67 27.61 -16.60
CA GLY A 311 19.78 28.46 -17.40
C GLY A 311 18.37 28.62 -16.79
N ASP A 312 18.04 29.79 -16.24
CA ASP A 312 16.73 30.12 -15.64
C ASP A 312 15.52 30.06 -16.60
N GLN A 313 15.76 29.91 -17.90
CA GLN A 313 14.73 29.98 -18.95
C GLN A 313 14.73 28.78 -19.91
N ARG A 314 15.06 27.58 -19.43
CA ARG A 314 14.94 26.39 -20.30
C ARG A 314 13.57 25.76 -20.21
N ALA A 315 13.01 25.50 -21.40
CA ALA A 315 11.77 24.75 -21.56
C ALA A 315 11.96 23.23 -21.45
N VAL A 316 13.19 22.72 -21.55
CA VAL A 316 13.50 21.29 -21.67
C VAL A 316 14.36 20.82 -20.49
N ASP A 317 13.98 19.69 -19.87
CA ASP A 317 14.69 19.09 -18.73
C ASP A 317 15.86 18.20 -19.18
N CYS A 318 16.79 18.76 -19.95
CA CYS A 318 17.95 18.07 -20.50
C CYS A 318 19.26 18.75 -20.08
N ALA A 319 20.25 17.95 -19.71
CA ALA A 319 21.61 18.39 -19.46
C ALA A 319 22.63 17.62 -20.32
N LEU A 320 23.73 18.28 -20.66
CA LEU A 320 24.82 17.72 -21.45
C LEU A 320 26.04 17.52 -20.57
N ILE A 321 26.69 16.37 -20.70
CA ILE A 321 27.95 16.03 -20.02
C ILE A 321 29.02 15.94 -21.09
N GLU A 322 30.07 16.75 -20.99
CA GLU A 322 31.24 16.63 -21.88
C GLU A 322 32.01 15.37 -21.48
N VAL A 323 32.00 14.36 -22.35
CA VAL A 323 32.63 13.05 -22.13
C VAL A 323 33.76 12.85 -23.12
N ARG A 324 34.67 11.91 -22.85
CA ARG A 324 35.68 11.45 -23.82
C ARG A 324 35.29 10.07 -24.33
N VAL A 325 35.19 9.93 -25.65
CA VAL A 325 34.91 8.65 -26.33
C VAL A 325 36.20 8.18 -26.99
N SER A 326 36.56 6.92 -26.82
CA SER A 326 37.69 6.31 -27.54
C SER A 326 37.27 5.94 -28.97
N ASP A 327 38.18 6.01 -29.93
CA ASP A 327 37.93 5.65 -31.34
C ASP A 327 37.43 4.20 -31.52
N ASP A 328 37.76 3.30 -30.59
CA ASP A 328 37.33 1.90 -30.59
C ASP A 328 35.96 1.66 -29.93
N ASP A 329 35.37 2.69 -29.30
CA ASP A 329 34.11 2.57 -28.56
C ASP A 329 32.90 3.08 -29.36
N ASP A 330 31.79 2.35 -29.30
CA ASP A 330 30.49 2.82 -29.78
C ASP A 330 29.58 3.18 -28.60
N PRO A 331 29.50 4.46 -28.20
CA PRO A 331 28.74 4.87 -27.03
C PRO A 331 27.22 4.79 -27.25
N ASN A 332 26.77 4.66 -28.50
CA ASN A 332 25.36 4.62 -28.88
C ASN A 332 24.85 3.19 -29.12
N LEU A 333 25.58 2.18 -28.64
CA LEU A 333 25.08 0.82 -28.52
C LEU A 333 24.17 0.69 -27.28
N VAL A 334 23.03 0.05 -27.47
CA VAL A 334 22.02 -0.14 -26.43
C VAL A 334 21.59 -1.59 -26.36
N SER A 335 21.53 -2.14 -25.15
CA SER A 335 20.91 -3.45 -24.91
C SER A 335 19.40 -3.30 -25.02
N TYR A 336 18.76 -4.21 -25.74
CA TYR A 336 17.30 -4.19 -25.93
C TYR A 336 16.63 -5.47 -25.42
N ASP A 337 17.40 -6.54 -25.21
CA ASP A 337 16.89 -7.82 -24.75
C ASP A 337 17.12 -7.94 -23.23
N PRO A 338 16.05 -8.03 -22.43
CA PRO A 338 16.17 -8.22 -20.98
C PRO A 338 16.76 -9.58 -20.60
N SER A 339 16.77 -10.56 -21.51
CA SER A 339 17.31 -11.91 -21.29
C SER A 339 18.78 -12.06 -21.70
N ASP A 340 19.28 -11.18 -22.57
CA ASP A 340 20.65 -11.25 -23.09
C ASP A 340 21.25 -9.85 -23.29
N SER A 341 22.12 -9.45 -22.36
CA SER A 341 22.81 -8.16 -22.42
C SER A 341 23.88 -8.08 -23.53
N ALA A 342 24.22 -9.20 -24.17
CA ALA A 342 25.11 -9.22 -25.33
C ALA A 342 24.40 -8.73 -26.61
N ASN A 343 23.06 -8.83 -26.65
CA ASN A 343 22.26 -8.34 -27.77
C ASN A 343 22.15 -6.82 -27.72
N LYS A 344 23.12 -6.16 -28.37
CA LYS A 344 23.16 -4.71 -28.51
C LYS A 344 22.80 -4.28 -29.93
N VAL A 345 22.07 -3.19 -30.04
CA VAL A 345 21.79 -2.51 -31.32
C VAL A 345 22.33 -1.09 -31.25
N ARG A 346 22.72 -0.55 -32.40
CA ARG A 346 23.14 0.84 -32.48
C ARG A 346 21.92 1.72 -32.71
N VAL A 347 21.85 2.79 -31.94
CA VAL A 347 20.84 3.81 -32.12
C VAL A 347 21.16 4.66 -33.35
N THR A 348 20.23 4.77 -34.29
CA THR A 348 20.52 5.32 -35.63
C THR A 348 20.01 6.73 -35.84
N ARG A 349 18.81 7.07 -35.35
CA ARG A 349 18.20 8.39 -35.60
C ARG A 349 17.12 8.76 -34.57
N PRO A 350 16.82 10.06 -34.39
CA PRO A 350 15.61 10.49 -33.70
C PRO A 350 14.36 10.04 -34.47
N ALA A 351 13.30 9.68 -33.74
CA ALA A 351 11.98 9.40 -34.30
C ALA A 351 11.26 10.71 -34.60
N ASP A 352 10.57 10.78 -35.73
CA ASP A 352 9.63 11.86 -36.04
C ASP A 352 8.34 11.67 -35.22
N MET A 353 8.16 12.56 -34.23
CA MET A 353 6.99 12.61 -33.36
C MET A 353 6.00 13.70 -33.77
N GLY A 354 6.30 14.47 -34.82
CA GLY A 354 5.41 15.47 -35.40
C GLY A 354 4.21 14.85 -36.12
N GLY A 355 4.30 13.56 -36.47
CA GLY A 355 3.15 12.71 -36.81
C GLY A 355 2.52 12.09 -35.56
N THR A 356 1.19 12.00 -35.51
CA THR A 356 0.49 11.36 -34.37
C THR A 356 1.11 9.98 -34.08
N PRO A 357 1.75 9.77 -32.91
CA PRO A 357 2.31 8.47 -32.59
C PRO A 357 1.20 7.42 -32.67
N LEU A 358 1.48 6.31 -33.35
CA LEU A 358 0.54 5.19 -33.41
C LEU A 358 0.33 4.73 -31.96
N SER A 359 -0.86 4.97 -31.41
CA SER A 359 -1.23 4.53 -30.06
C SER A 359 -0.86 3.06 -29.87
N GLY A 360 -0.26 2.75 -28.72
CA GLY A 360 0.17 1.39 -28.43
C GLY A 360 1.46 0.98 -29.14
N THR A 361 2.22 1.93 -29.71
CA THR A 361 3.55 1.67 -30.31
C THR A 361 4.45 0.98 -29.29
N PRO A 362 4.90 -0.25 -29.56
CA PRO A 362 5.82 -0.95 -28.66
C PRO A 362 7.18 -0.26 -28.68
N VAL A 363 7.72 -0.04 -27.49
CA VAL A 363 9.02 0.61 -27.27
C VAL A 363 9.79 -0.14 -26.19
N ILE A 364 11.09 0.15 -26.14
CA ILE A 364 12.02 -0.37 -25.15
C ILE A 364 12.67 0.84 -24.46
N VAL A 365 12.67 0.83 -23.13
CA VAL A 365 13.36 1.81 -22.30
C VAL A 365 14.69 1.22 -21.87
N ALA A 366 15.79 1.84 -22.29
CA ALA A 366 17.12 1.42 -21.91
C ALA A 366 17.51 2.02 -20.56
N THR A 367 17.15 1.32 -19.49
CA THR A 367 17.53 1.68 -18.12
C THR A 367 18.93 1.16 -17.77
N SER A 368 19.41 1.51 -16.58
CA SER A 368 20.75 1.11 -16.13
C SER A 368 20.89 -0.25 -15.48
N LEU A 369 19.77 -0.88 -15.13
CA LEU A 369 19.79 -2.25 -14.65
C LEU A 369 19.41 -3.22 -15.76
N ARG A 370 18.31 -2.95 -16.44
CA ARG A 370 17.80 -3.80 -17.52
C ARG A 370 16.88 -3.05 -18.48
N PRO A 371 16.84 -3.43 -19.76
CA PRO A 371 15.83 -2.91 -20.68
C PRO A 371 14.41 -3.20 -20.17
N VAL A 372 13.51 -2.25 -20.34
CA VAL A 372 12.11 -2.37 -19.94
C VAL A 372 11.20 -2.14 -21.16
N SER A 373 10.35 -3.11 -21.46
CA SER A 373 9.36 -2.99 -22.54
C SER A 373 8.14 -2.16 -22.13
N GLY A 374 7.55 -1.46 -23.10
CA GLY A 374 6.35 -0.66 -22.89
C GLY A 374 5.71 -0.18 -24.19
N ARG A 375 4.73 0.71 -24.05
CA ARG A 375 3.89 1.27 -25.12
C ARG A 375 3.64 2.75 -24.94
N LEU A 376 3.88 3.54 -25.98
CA LEU A 376 3.61 4.98 -25.97
C LEU A 376 2.12 5.29 -26.17
N TYR A 377 1.64 6.32 -25.48
CA TYR A 377 0.28 6.81 -25.63
C TYR A 377 0.16 7.82 -26.78
N ARG A 378 -1.07 7.95 -27.28
CA ARG A 378 -1.39 8.90 -28.35
C ARG A 378 -1.41 10.36 -27.91
N THR A 379 -1.78 10.62 -26.66
CA THR A 379 -2.04 11.98 -26.15
C THR A 379 -0.88 12.48 -25.31
N LEU A 380 -0.45 13.71 -25.58
CA LEU A 380 0.47 14.45 -24.73
C LEU A 380 -0.12 14.65 -23.32
N ALA A 381 0.75 14.66 -22.32
CA ALA A 381 0.47 15.23 -21.01
C ALA A 381 1.26 16.54 -20.87
N TYR A 382 0.76 17.45 -20.05
CA TYR A 382 1.46 18.69 -19.73
C TYR A 382 1.86 18.64 -18.27
N ILE A 383 3.15 18.84 -17.96
CA ILE A 383 3.67 18.76 -16.60
C ILE A 383 4.45 20.04 -16.30
N LYS A 384 4.09 20.70 -15.19
CA LYS A 384 4.86 21.75 -14.54
C LYS A 384 5.49 21.17 -13.27
N PRO A 385 6.78 20.83 -13.25
CA PRO A 385 7.46 20.48 -12.01
C PRO A 385 7.71 21.73 -11.16
N GLN A 386 7.88 21.57 -9.83
CA GLN A 386 8.03 22.70 -8.90
C GLN A 386 9.21 23.63 -9.24
N HIS A 387 10.26 23.09 -9.87
CA HIS A 387 11.48 23.81 -10.21
C HIS A 387 11.42 24.52 -11.58
N GLN A 388 10.34 24.37 -12.35
CA GLN A 388 10.17 25.02 -13.65
C GLN A 388 9.02 26.03 -13.61
N ARG A 389 9.21 27.12 -14.35
CA ARG A 389 8.19 28.17 -14.49
C ARG A 389 7.13 27.78 -15.52
N GLU A 390 7.51 26.98 -16.51
CA GLU A 390 6.67 26.63 -17.65
C GLU A 390 6.24 25.18 -17.62
N MET A 391 5.08 24.90 -18.23
CA MET A 391 4.65 23.54 -18.48
C MET A 391 5.44 22.95 -19.64
N VAL A 392 5.80 21.67 -19.50
CA VAL A 392 6.46 20.90 -20.54
C VAL A 392 5.48 19.86 -21.09
N ALA A 393 5.41 19.77 -22.41
CA ALA A 393 4.67 18.72 -23.10
C ALA A 393 5.50 17.43 -23.08
N VAL A 394 4.91 16.34 -22.62
CA VAL A 394 5.57 15.03 -22.51
C VAL A 394 4.65 13.93 -23.02
N TYR A 395 5.22 12.86 -23.54
CA TYR A 395 4.45 11.67 -23.92
C TYR A 395 4.39 10.67 -22.78
N PRO A 396 3.19 10.29 -22.32
CA PRO A 396 3.07 9.20 -21.37
C PRO A 396 3.46 7.86 -22.02
N LEU A 397 4.11 7.02 -21.24
CA LEU A 397 4.60 5.71 -21.61
C LEU A 397 4.09 4.69 -20.59
N ARG A 398 3.41 3.65 -21.05
CA ARG A 398 3.02 2.51 -20.22
C ARG A 398 4.05 1.40 -20.31
N LEU A 399 4.61 0.95 -19.20
CA LEU A 399 5.47 -0.21 -19.14
C LEU A 399 4.62 -1.49 -19.10
N ASP A 400 5.19 -2.60 -19.56
CA ASP A 400 4.52 -3.90 -19.51
C ASP A 400 4.31 -4.39 -18.06
N GLU A 401 3.36 -5.32 -17.86
CA GLU A 401 3.04 -5.85 -16.53
C GLU A 401 4.29 -6.43 -15.85
N HIS A 402 4.44 -6.19 -14.54
CA HIS A 402 5.60 -6.57 -13.71
C HIS A 402 6.90 -5.81 -13.99
N MET A 403 6.90 -4.87 -14.94
CA MET A 403 8.01 -3.96 -15.13
C MET A 403 7.71 -2.61 -14.47
N SER A 404 8.72 -2.03 -13.82
CA SER A 404 8.65 -0.70 -13.23
C SER A 404 9.99 -0.01 -13.38
N LEU A 405 9.97 1.30 -13.54
CA LEU A 405 11.19 2.09 -13.45
C LEU A 405 11.64 2.18 -11.99
N GLU A 406 12.95 2.22 -11.82
CA GLU A 406 13.60 2.43 -10.54
C GLU A 406 14.03 3.88 -10.35
N VAL A 407 14.40 4.18 -9.11
CA VAL A 407 15.03 5.45 -8.78
C VAL A 407 16.35 5.57 -9.54
N GLY A 408 16.55 6.71 -10.19
CA GLY A 408 17.69 7.00 -11.06
C GLY A 408 17.48 6.61 -12.52
N ASP A 409 16.32 6.08 -12.92
CA ASP A 409 16.07 5.74 -14.33
C ASP A 409 15.65 6.95 -15.18
N CYS A 410 15.58 8.16 -14.61
CA CYS A 410 15.48 9.37 -15.40
C CYS A 410 16.72 9.56 -16.29
N GLY A 411 16.52 9.99 -17.52
CA GLY A 411 17.54 10.06 -18.57
C GLY A 411 17.63 8.80 -19.43
N SER A 412 16.96 7.70 -19.05
CA SER A 412 16.89 6.49 -19.88
C SER A 412 16.28 6.80 -21.24
N VAL A 413 16.93 6.34 -22.33
CA VAL A 413 16.43 6.54 -23.69
C VAL A 413 15.30 5.56 -24.00
N VAL A 414 14.31 6.01 -24.76
CA VAL A 414 13.19 5.19 -25.25
C VAL A 414 13.36 4.98 -26.74
N ILE A 415 13.42 3.71 -27.16
CA ILE A 415 13.74 3.31 -28.53
C ILE A 415 12.68 2.37 -29.10
N ARG A 416 12.64 2.29 -30.43
CA ARG A 416 11.89 1.27 -31.17
C ARG A 416 12.80 0.63 -32.21
N LEU A 417 12.70 -0.70 -32.30
CA LEU A 417 13.38 -1.48 -33.33
C LEU A 417 12.51 -1.51 -34.60
N ARG A 418 13.08 -1.10 -35.74
CA ARG A 418 12.44 -1.16 -37.06
C ARG A 418 13.40 -1.82 -38.07
N GLY A 419 13.45 -3.15 -38.03
CA GLY A 419 14.41 -3.92 -38.83
C GLY A 419 15.83 -3.65 -38.37
N SER A 420 16.65 -3.05 -39.23
CA SER A 420 18.03 -2.65 -38.91
C SER A 420 18.14 -1.24 -38.33
N GLU A 421 17.07 -0.43 -38.39
CA GLU A 421 17.05 0.93 -37.86
C GLU A 421 16.49 0.95 -36.43
N VAL A 422 17.03 1.83 -35.61
CA VAL A 422 16.61 2.03 -34.22
C VAL A 422 16.25 3.50 -34.03
N ASP A 423 14.95 3.75 -33.91
CA ASP A 423 14.37 5.08 -33.75
C ASP A 423 14.35 5.48 -32.26
N MET A 424 14.87 6.66 -31.92
CA MET A 424 14.79 7.22 -30.56
C MET A 424 13.58 8.14 -30.40
N TYR A 425 12.71 7.82 -29.47
CA TYR A 425 11.54 8.64 -29.17
C TYR A 425 11.86 9.79 -28.21
N GLY A 426 12.80 9.60 -27.29
CA GLY A 426 13.08 10.57 -26.24
C GLY A 426 13.84 10.00 -25.06
N HIS A 427 13.92 10.76 -23.97
CA HIS A 427 14.37 10.23 -22.67
C HIS A 427 13.23 10.26 -21.64
N VAL A 428 13.30 9.39 -20.63
CA VAL A 428 12.39 9.40 -19.49
C VAL A 428 12.73 10.56 -18.56
N VAL A 429 11.76 11.40 -18.21
CA VAL A 429 11.95 12.53 -17.27
C VAL A 429 11.25 12.29 -15.95
N PHE A 430 9.99 11.87 -16.03
CA PHE A 430 9.13 11.64 -14.87
C PHE A 430 8.65 10.20 -14.86
N GLY A 431 8.32 9.71 -13.67
CA GLY A 431 7.67 8.43 -13.52
C GLY A 431 6.97 8.34 -12.19
N HIS A 432 6.19 7.28 -12.04
CA HIS A 432 5.64 6.91 -10.75
C HIS A 432 6.29 5.60 -10.32
N PRO A 433 7.19 5.62 -9.31
CA PRO A 433 7.81 4.40 -8.80
C PRO A 433 6.72 3.36 -8.44
N ASN A 434 6.96 2.10 -8.80
CA ASN A 434 6.01 0.99 -8.61
C ASN A 434 4.69 1.10 -9.38
N THR A 435 4.61 1.98 -10.38
CA THR A 435 3.57 1.89 -11.40
C THR A 435 4.21 1.61 -12.75
N SER A 436 3.37 1.21 -13.70
CA SER A 436 3.75 1.02 -15.08
C SER A 436 3.67 2.33 -15.89
N LEU A 437 3.75 3.52 -15.27
CA LEU A 437 3.60 4.80 -15.99
C LEU A 437 4.85 5.68 -15.86
N ALA A 438 5.40 6.06 -17.02
CA ALA A 438 6.52 6.97 -17.18
C ALA A 438 6.14 8.09 -18.16
N TYR A 439 6.97 9.14 -18.23
CA TYR A 439 6.77 10.25 -19.14
C TYR A 439 8.08 10.58 -19.84
N ILE A 440 8.01 10.70 -21.16
CA ILE A 440 9.16 10.95 -22.02
C ILE A 440 9.11 12.36 -22.58
N LEU A 441 10.29 12.97 -22.69
CA LEU A 441 10.50 14.21 -23.42
C LEU A 441 10.96 13.87 -24.84
N PRO A 442 10.32 14.41 -25.89
CA PRO A 442 10.64 14.07 -27.27
C PRO A 442 12.10 14.34 -27.63
N MET A 443 12.72 13.43 -28.40
CA MET A 443 14.10 13.61 -28.84
C MET A 443 14.29 14.84 -29.72
N GLU A 444 13.28 15.20 -30.52
CA GLU A 444 13.30 16.42 -31.33
C GLU A 444 13.41 17.69 -30.48
N ASP A 445 12.62 17.79 -29.41
CA ASP A 445 12.68 18.92 -28.47
C ASP A 445 14.04 18.99 -27.77
N ILE A 446 14.58 17.83 -27.38
CA ILE A 446 15.92 17.72 -26.79
C ILE A 446 16.99 18.20 -27.79
N MET A 447 16.98 17.72 -29.02
CA MET A 447 17.97 18.10 -30.03
C MET A 447 17.87 19.58 -30.40
N ASN A 448 16.65 20.13 -30.48
CA ASN A 448 16.42 21.55 -30.70
C ASN A 448 16.93 22.41 -29.53
N ASP A 449 16.77 21.97 -28.28
CA ASP A 449 17.36 22.63 -27.11
C ASP A 449 18.88 22.56 -27.16
N ILE A 450 19.46 21.39 -27.44
CA ILE A 450 20.91 21.20 -27.59
C ILE A 450 21.47 22.15 -28.66
N ALA A 451 20.80 22.26 -29.81
CA ALA A 451 21.21 23.14 -30.90
C ALA A 451 21.26 24.61 -30.49
N LYS A 452 20.22 25.09 -29.79
CA LYS A 452 20.15 26.46 -29.26
C LYS A 452 21.29 26.75 -28.29
N VAL A 453 21.62 25.77 -27.47
CA VAL A 453 22.58 25.89 -26.37
C VAL A 453 24.01 25.90 -26.86
N LEU A 454 24.29 25.04 -27.82
CA LEU A 454 25.56 24.98 -28.53
C LEU A 454 25.70 26.09 -29.58
N ARG A 455 24.70 26.98 -29.69
CA ARG A 455 24.62 28.13 -30.59
C ARG A 455 24.87 27.76 -32.06
N LEU A 456 24.24 26.68 -32.51
CA LEU A 456 24.38 26.19 -33.87
C LEU A 456 23.87 27.22 -34.89
N PRO A 457 24.58 27.42 -36.01
CA PRO A 457 24.05 28.18 -37.13
C PRO A 457 22.83 27.46 -37.74
N PRO A 458 21.86 28.20 -38.29
CA PRO A 458 20.66 27.61 -38.89
C PRO A 458 21.03 26.62 -40.00
N GLY A 459 20.61 25.36 -39.86
CA GLY A 459 20.85 24.30 -40.84
C GLY A 459 21.99 23.32 -40.49
N GLU A 460 22.82 23.64 -39.48
CA GLU A 460 23.78 22.69 -38.93
C GLU A 460 23.12 21.92 -37.78
N GLY A 461 22.87 20.63 -37.98
CA GLY A 461 22.19 19.77 -37.01
C GLY A 461 23.15 19.09 -36.03
N VAL A 462 22.68 18.84 -34.82
CA VAL A 462 23.37 17.93 -33.88
C VAL A 462 23.33 16.52 -34.46
N SER A 463 24.47 15.84 -34.53
CA SER A 463 24.55 14.46 -35.02
C SER A 463 24.90 13.50 -33.89
N LEU A 464 24.38 12.27 -33.97
CA LEU A 464 24.82 11.19 -33.08
C LEU A 464 26.30 10.89 -33.31
N HIS A 465 27.01 10.52 -32.24
CA HIS A 465 28.41 10.13 -32.37
C HIS A 465 28.57 8.99 -33.39
N PRO A 466 29.43 9.17 -34.41
CA PRO A 466 29.76 8.11 -35.34
C PRO A 466 30.67 7.11 -34.60
N GLY A 467 30.08 6.07 -33.99
CA GLY A 467 30.85 4.91 -33.53
C GLY A 467 31.67 4.28 -34.67
N PRO A 468 32.64 3.42 -34.35
CA PRO A 468 33.68 2.95 -35.25
C PRO A 468 33.12 2.49 -36.60
N GLU A 469 33.77 2.90 -37.69
CA GLU A 469 33.47 2.33 -38.99
C GLU A 469 33.58 0.81 -38.89
N PRO A 470 32.61 0.03 -39.42
CA PRO A 470 32.70 -1.41 -39.42
C PRO A 470 33.92 -1.79 -40.26
N ARG A 471 35.08 -1.97 -39.60
CA ARG A 471 36.26 -2.58 -40.20
C ARG A 471 35.75 -3.88 -40.80
N GLN A 472 35.79 -4.00 -42.13
CA GLN A 472 35.37 -5.19 -42.86
C GLN A 472 36.05 -6.39 -42.22
N ALA A 473 35.33 -7.07 -41.32
CA ALA A 473 35.88 -8.18 -40.59
C ALA A 473 36.08 -9.30 -41.60
N LEU A 474 37.34 -9.55 -41.97
CA LEU A 474 37.75 -10.75 -42.66
C LEU A 474 37.13 -11.93 -41.91
N ARG A 475 36.19 -12.61 -42.58
CA ARG A 475 35.56 -13.84 -42.12
C ARG A 475 36.63 -14.88 -41.84
N TYR A 476 37.03 -15.01 -40.58
CA TYR A 476 37.61 -16.25 -40.07
C TYR A 476 36.51 -17.03 -39.37
N GLY A 477 36.16 -18.17 -39.98
CA GLY A 477 35.13 -19.07 -39.50
C GLY A 477 35.52 -19.68 -38.16
N GLY A 478 34.68 -19.47 -37.15
CA GLY A 478 34.65 -20.21 -35.90
C GLY A 478 33.19 -20.37 -35.49
N GLY A 479 32.73 -21.61 -35.40
CA GLY A 479 31.31 -21.96 -35.37
C GLY A 479 30.50 -21.32 -34.23
N THR A 480 29.48 -20.56 -34.60
CA THR A 480 28.36 -20.24 -33.71
C THR A 480 27.47 -21.46 -33.58
N ARG A 481 27.39 -21.98 -32.34
CA ARG A 481 26.42 -22.98 -31.91
C ARG A 481 25.06 -22.28 -31.81
N ILE A 482 24.20 -22.51 -32.79
CA ILE A 482 22.82 -22.00 -32.81
C ILE A 482 21.99 -22.92 -31.91
N GLU A 483 21.58 -22.43 -30.73
CA GLU A 483 20.55 -23.07 -29.93
C GLU A 483 19.18 -22.56 -30.39
N PHE A 484 18.35 -23.48 -30.88
CA PHE A 484 17.04 -23.18 -31.45
C PHE A 484 16.00 -23.01 -30.35
N ALA A 485 15.22 -21.92 -30.41
CA ALA A 485 14.09 -21.70 -29.52
C ALA A 485 13.01 -22.79 -29.69
N SER A 486 12.37 -23.15 -28.58
CA SER A 486 11.28 -24.14 -28.51
C SER A 486 10.11 -23.78 -29.44
N PRO A 487 9.48 -24.74 -30.15
CA PRO A 487 8.34 -24.52 -31.03
C PRO A 487 7.14 -23.81 -30.41
N LYS A 488 7.05 -23.73 -29.07
CA LYS A 488 6.01 -22.95 -28.38
C LYS A 488 6.12 -21.44 -28.59
N PHE A 489 7.31 -20.92 -28.91
CA PHE A 489 7.55 -19.47 -29.06
C PHE A 489 6.89 -18.88 -30.33
N TYR A 490 6.72 -19.68 -31.38
CA TYR A 490 6.17 -19.19 -32.66
C TYR A 490 4.65 -19.27 -32.77
N LYS A 491 3.97 -19.77 -31.74
CA LYS A 491 2.51 -19.96 -31.77
C LYS A 491 1.72 -18.65 -31.74
N ASP A 492 2.35 -17.57 -31.27
CA ASP A 492 1.71 -16.27 -31.06
C ASP A 492 2.08 -15.22 -32.14
N MET A 493 2.96 -15.55 -33.10
CA MET A 493 3.49 -14.59 -34.09
C MET A 493 2.97 -14.75 -35.53
N GLY A 494 2.07 -15.70 -35.80
CA GLY A 494 1.50 -15.92 -37.13
C GLY A 494 2.46 -16.60 -38.12
N GLU A 495 1.91 -17.31 -39.11
CA GLU A 495 2.67 -18.18 -40.02
C GLU A 495 3.68 -17.44 -40.92
N GLU A 496 3.55 -16.11 -41.08
CA GLU A 496 4.44 -15.28 -41.90
C GLU A 496 5.80 -14.97 -41.24
N ALA A 497 5.95 -15.17 -39.93
CA ALA A 497 7.18 -14.88 -39.19
C ALA A 497 8.16 -16.07 -39.08
N MET A 498 7.86 -17.19 -39.74
CA MET A 498 8.59 -18.44 -39.63
C MET A 498 9.73 -18.52 -40.67
N PRO A 499 11.00 -18.79 -40.28
CA PRO A 499 12.09 -18.94 -41.24
C PRO A 499 11.86 -20.13 -42.20
N GLU A 500 12.15 -19.96 -43.50
CA GLU A 500 11.92 -20.94 -44.58
C GLU A 500 12.45 -22.37 -44.28
N LYS A 501 13.43 -22.51 -43.38
CA LYS A 501 14.05 -23.80 -43.04
C LYS A 501 13.18 -24.71 -42.16
N HIS A 502 12.07 -24.23 -41.60
CA HIS A 502 11.10 -25.06 -40.90
C HIS A 502 9.96 -25.59 -41.79
N VAL A 503 9.88 -25.17 -43.05
CA VAL A 503 8.83 -25.59 -44.00
C VAL A 503 8.95 -27.07 -44.39
N VAL A 504 10.11 -27.71 -44.18
CA VAL A 504 10.38 -29.08 -44.66
C VAL A 504 9.84 -30.18 -43.71
N ARG A 505 9.31 -29.85 -42.53
CA ARG A 505 8.72 -30.86 -41.62
C ARG A 505 7.20 -30.98 -41.69
N GLY A 506 6.53 -30.18 -42.52
CA GLY A 506 5.09 -30.25 -42.79
C GLY A 506 4.65 -31.32 -43.81
N LEU A 507 5.55 -32.23 -44.21
CA LEU A 507 5.27 -33.28 -45.20
C LEU A 507 4.86 -34.63 -44.60
N PHE A 508 4.98 -34.83 -43.29
CA PHE A 508 4.54 -36.08 -42.64
C PHE A 508 3.06 -36.08 -42.22
N ASP A 509 2.44 -34.92 -41.99
CA ASP A 509 1.01 -34.81 -41.68
C ASP A 509 0.10 -34.91 -42.92
N LYS A 510 0.67 -34.86 -44.14
CA LYS A 510 -0.05 -35.11 -45.40
C LYS A 510 -0.08 -36.59 -45.82
N PHE A 511 0.52 -37.49 -45.04
CA PHE A 511 0.54 -38.93 -45.33
C PHE A 511 -0.50 -39.74 -44.54
N VAL A 512 -1.11 -39.17 -43.50
CA VAL A 512 -2.11 -39.87 -42.68
C VAL A 512 -3.57 -39.60 -43.11
N ASP A 513 -3.82 -38.58 -43.93
CA ASP A 513 -5.17 -38.27 -44.44
C ASP A 513 -5.50 -38.85 -45.83
N LYS A 514 -4.71 -39.81 -46.33
CA LYS A 514 -4.91 -40.39 -47.68
C LYS A 514 -5.05 -41.90 -47.75
N ILE A 515 -5.55 -42.54 -46.68
CA ILE A 515 -6.16 -43.88 -46.71
C ILE A 515 -7.24 -43.87 -45.61
N GLY A 516 -8.55 -43.94 -45.83
CA GLY A 516 -9.35 -44.17 -47.00
C GLY A 516 -10.81 -44.03 -46.54
N ASN A 517 -11.52 -43.05 -47.09
CA ASN A 517 -12.95 -42.88 -46.86
C ASN A 517 -13.69 -43.37 -48.12
N LYS A 518 -14.13 -44.64 -48.15
CA LYS A 518 -15.16 -45.11 -49.07
C LYS A 518 -16.11 -46.08 -48.37
N ARG A 519 -17.35 -45.62 -48.23
CA ARG A 519 -18.55 -46.36 -47.81
C ARG A 519 -18.77 -47.62 -48.67
N ALA A 520 -19.04 -48.75 -48.04
CA ALA A 520 -20.00 -49.74 -48.52
C ALA A 520 -20.60 -50.52 -47.35
N LYS A 521 -21.93 -50.66 -47.38
CA LYS A 521 -22.77 -51.35 -46.42
C LYS A 521 -22.42 -52.84 -46.38
N PHE A 522 -22.13 -53.39 -45.20
CA PHE A 522 -22.39 -54.80 -44.90
C PHE A 522 -22.76 -54.94 -43.41
N LYS A 523 -24.04 -55.23 -43.17
CA LYS A 523 -24.52 -55.84 -41.92
C LYS A 523 -24.00 -57.27 -41.91
N ILE A 524 -23.40 -57.72 -40.80
CA ILE A 524 -23.49 -59.09 -40.25
C ILE A 524 -22.77 -59.12 -38.89
N GLY A 525 -23.46 -59.63 -37.85
CA GLY A 525 -22.86 -60.33 -36.71
C GLY A 525 -22.26 -59.52 -35.56
N ARG A 526 -23.10 -58.97 -34.66
CA ARG A 526 -22.70 -58.61 -33.29
C ARG A 526 -22.81 -59.84 -32.39
N ASN A 527 -21.68 -60.41 -31.98
CA ASN A 527 -21.50 -61.01 -30.66
C ASN A 527 -20.00 -61.27 -30.44
N ILE A 528 -19.37 -60.43 -29.62
CA ILE A 528 -18.32 -60.76 -28.64
C ILE A 528 -18.23 -59.51 -27.76
N LYS A 529 -18.72 -59.66 -26.52
CA LYS A 529 -18.43 -58.75 -25.41
C LYS A 529 -17.02 -59.08 -24.96
N ASP A 530 -16.06 -58.22 -25.25
CA ASP A 530 -14.81 -58.14 -24.49
C ASP A 530 -14.64 -56.71 -23.98
N GLU A 531 -14.58 -56.60 -22.66
CA GLU A 531 -14.44 -55.38 -21.89
C GLU A 531 -13.10 -54.70 -22.17
N VAL A 532 -13.11 -53.56 -22.86
CA VAL A 532 -12.02 -52.58 -22.77
C VAL A 532 -12.27 -51.75 -21.51
N LYS A 533 -11.72 -52.21 -20.37
CA LYS A 533 -11.65 -51.40 -19.14
C LYS A 533 -10.75 -50.19 -19.40
N VAL A 534 -11.39 -49.03 -19.55
CA VAL A 534 -10.73 -47.73 -19.46
C VAL A 534 -10.02 -47.67 -18.11
N GLY A 535 -8.68 -47.61 -18.12
CA GLY A 535 -7.85 -47.58 -16.93
C GLY A 535 -8.29 -46.45 -16.00
N THR A 536 -8.85 -46.81 -14.85
CA THR A 536 -9.21 -45.86 -13.80
C THR A 536 -7.92 -45.23 -13.26
N GLN A 537 -7.74 -43.94 -13.50
CA GLN A 537 -6.63 -43.18 -12.92
C GLN A 537 -6.67 -43.34 -11.38
N THR A 538 -5.78 -44.15 -10.83
CA THR A 538 -5.62 -44.31 -9.39
C THR A 538 -5.17 -42.99 -8.80
N SER A 539 -5.95 -42.44 -7.87
CA SER A 539 -5.59 -41.19 -7.21
C SER A 539 -4.28 -41.32 -6.45
N PHE A 540 -3.48 -40.24 -6.40
CA PHE A 540 -2.23 -40.18 -5.63
C PHE A 540 -2.42 -40.68 -4.20
N LYS A 541 -3.55 -40.34 -3.55
CA LYS A 541 -3.90 -40.85 -2.23
C LYS A 541 -3.88 -42.38 -2.17
N LYS A 542 -4.48 -43.08 -3.13
CA LYS A 542 -4.49 -44.56 -3.15
C LYS A 542 -3.08 -45.12 -3.32
N LEU A 543 -2.27 -44.53 -4.20
CA LEU A 543 -0.89 -44.95 -4.43
C LEU A 543 -0.02 -44.71 -3.17
N PHE A 544 -0.10 -43.52 -2.58
CA PHE A 544 0.65 -43.17 -1.38
C PHE A 544 0.30 -44.07 -0.19
N PHE A 545 -0.99 -44.32 0.05
CA PHE A 545 -1.41 -45.20 1.15
C PHE A 545 -1.23 -46.70 0.84
N SER A 546 -0.91 -47.08 -0.40
CA SER A 546 -0.49 -48.45 -0.75
C SER A 546 0.98 -48.73 -0.44
N LEU A 547 1.78 -47.70 -0.13
CA LEU A 547 3.15 -47.87 0.34
C LEU A 547 3.16 -48.51 1.75
N PRO A 548 4.20 -49.29 2.08
CA PRO A 548 4.48 -49.74 3.44
C PRO A 548 4.43 -48.58 4.44
N SER A 549 3.94 -48.83 5.66
CA SER A 549 3.81 -47.82 6.73
C SER A 549 5.10 -47.06 6.94
N GLU A 550 6.23 -47.77 6.94
CA GLU A 550 7.56 -47.26 7.26
C GLU A 550 8.00 -46.21 6.24
N LEU A 551 7.74 -46.44 4.94
CA LEU A 551 8.06 -45.47 3.89
C LEU A 551 7.13 -44.26 3.93
N ARG A 552 5.85 -44.44 4.30
CA ARG A 552 4.92 -43.30 4.46
C ARG A 552 5.34 -42.42 5.63
N ASP A 553 5.70 -43.04 6.75
CA ASP A 553 6.12 -42.35 7.96
C ASP A 553 7.44 -41.62 7.71
N GLN A 554 8.41 -42.26 7.04
CA GLN A 554 9.64 -41.59 6.63
C GLN A 554 9.37 -40.42 5.67
N VAL A 555 8.49 -40.55 4.68
CA VAL A 555 8.17 -39.40 3.81
C VAL A 555 7.54 -38.25 4.61
N ILE A 556 6.65 -38.56 5.56
CA ILE A 556 5.93 -37.56 6.36
C ILE A 556 6.84 -36.90 7.40
N GLU A 557 7.73 -37.66 8.04
CA GLU A 557 8.73 -37.17 8.99
C GLU A 557 9.68 -36.14 8.34
N TYR A 558 9.94 -36.29 7.03
CA TYR A 558 10.84 -35.40 6.31
C TYR A 558 10.18 -34.11 5.79
N LEU A 559 8.86 -33.97 5.93
CA LEU A 559 8.16 -32.75 5.56
C LEU A 559 8.55 -31.60 6.49
N ASP A 560 8.58 -30.39 5.94
CA ASP A 560 8.65 -29.20 6.79
C ASP A 560 7.33 -29.04 7.58
N PHE A 561 7.35 -28.25 8.66
CA PHE A 561 6.16 -28.03 9.50
C PHE A 561 4.96 -27.50 8.69
N ARG A 562 5.21 -26.66 7.69
CA ARG A 562 4.18 -26.03 6.87
C ARG A 562 3.53 -27.04 5.92
N GLU A 563 4.32 -27.84 5.23
CA GLU A 563 3.92 -28.93 4.35
C GLU A 563 3.12 -29.97 5.13
N ALA A 564 3.59 -30.34 6.33
CA ALA A 564 2.87 -31.22 7.23
C ALA A 564 1.50 -30.65 7.60
N MET A 565 1.42 -29.37 8.00
CA MET A 565 0.14 -28.73 8.34
C MET A 565 -0.80 -28.62 7.13
N ASN A 566 -0.30 -28.28 5.94
CA ASN A 566 -1.09 -28.27 4.71
C ASN A 566 -1.60 -29.67 4.35
N LEU A 567 -0.76 -30.69 4.51
CA LEU A 567 -1.12 -32.08 4.22
C LEU A 567 -2.26 -32.58 5.14
N ARG A 568 -2.34 -32.11 6.39
CA ARG A 568 -3.47 -32.38 7.31
C ARG A 568 -4.81 -31.87 6.81
N HIS A 569 -4.83 -30.88 5.93
CA HIS A 569 -6.06 -30.32 5.34
C HIS A 569 -6.50 -31.08 4.08
N VAL A 570 -5.61 -31.83 3.43
CA VAL A 570 -5.89 -32.53 2.16
C VAL A 570 -6.90 -33.67 2.34
N SER A 571 -6.77 -34.49 3.40
CA SER A 571 -7.75 -35.54 3.71
C SER A 571 -7.67 -36.02 5.15
N ARG A 572 -8.73 -36.68 5.66
CA ARG A 572 -8.72 -37.32 7.00
C ARG A 572 -7.58 -38.33 7.18
N HIS A 573 -7.19 -39.05 6.11
CA HIS A 573 -6.13 -40.07 6.21
C HIS A 573 -4.75 -39.41 6.36
N PHE A 574 -4.50 -38.36 5.59
CA PHE A 574 -3.27 -37.56 5.73
C PHE A 574 -3.21 -36.85 7.08
N ARG A 575 -4.35 -36.38 7.61
CA ARG A 575 -4.42 -35.84 8.97
C ARG A 575 -3.98 -36.87 10.01
N VAL A 576 -4.46 -38.11 9.94
CA VAL A 576 -4.04 -39.19 10.85
C VAL A 576 -2.56 -39.49 10.68
N ALA A 577 -2.07 -39.62 9.44
CA ALA A 577 -0.66 -39.95 9.16
C ALA A 577 0.31 -38.85 9.67
N VAL A 578 -0.03 -37.57 9.50
CA VAL A 578 0.75 -36.47 10.08
C VAL A 578 0.67 -36.44 11.60
N SER A 579 -0.49 -36.78 12.18
CA SER A 579 -0.65 -36.88 13.63
C SER A 579 0.20 -37.99 14.25
N VAL A 580 0.35 -39.14 13.57
CA VAL A 580 1.23 -40.24 14.00
C VAL A 580 2.70 -39.79 14.02
N ASN A 581 3.12 -39.02 13.02
CA ASN A 581 4.49 -38.51 12.89
C ASN A 581 4.69 -37.15 13.60
N GLY A 582 3.72 -36.70 14.40
CA GLY A 582 3.70 -35.36 14.96
C GLY A 582 4.92 -35.04 15.83
N SER A 583 5.40 -36.00 16.64
CA SER A 583 6.56 -35.79 17.51
C SER A 583 7.86 -35.59 16.73
N ALA A 584 8.09 -36.35 15.66
CA ALA A 584 9.28 -36.25 14.83
C ALA A 584 9.30 -34.92 14.06
N ILE A 585 8.15 -34.53 13.48
CA ILE A 585 7.97 -33.24 12.80
C ILE A 585 8.21 -32.08 13.77
N SER A 586 7.62 -32.14 14.97
CA SER A 586 7.81 -31.11 16.00
C SER A 586 9.25 -31.01 16.47
N LYS A 587 9.89 -32.14 16.76
CA LYS A 587 11.30 -32.16 17.19
C LYS A 587 12.20 -31.54 16.13
N ARG A 588 12.01 -31.90 14.86
CA ARG A 588 12.79 -31.35 13.75
C ARG A 588 12.55 -29.86 13.55
N PHE A 589 11.29 -29.43 13.59
CA PHE A 589 10.94 -28.01 13.48
C PHE A 589 11.59 -27.18 14.59
N LEU A 590 11.55 -27.67 15.83
CA LEU A 590 12.09 -26.99 17.00
C LEU A 590 13.61 -27.02 17.10
N LEU A 591 14.27 -27.99 16.47
CA LEU A 591 15.73 -27.97 16.30
C LEU A 591 16.19 -26.77 15.46
N SER A 592 15.40 -26.40 14.44
CA SER A 592 15.70 -25.24 13.60
C SER A 592 15.09 -23.94 14.13
N ASN A 593 14.03 -24.04 14.95
CA ASN A 593 13.26 -22.90 15.44
C ASN A 593 12.91 -23.11 16.93
N PRO A 594 13.86 -22.91 17.86
CA PRO A 594 13.61 -23.15 19.28
C PRO A 594 12.49 -22.24 19.80
N LEU A 595 11.68 -22.75 20.73
CA LEU A 595 10.64 -21.94 21.37
C LEU A 595 11.31 -20.84 22.20
N PRO A 596 10.94 -19.55 22.02
CA PRO A 596 11.53 -18.47 22.80
C PRO A 596 11.13 -18.58 24.28
N PRO A 597 11.98 -18.10 25.21
CA PRO A 597 11.72 -18.17 26.65
C PRO A 597 10.35 -17.61 27.03
N LEU A 598 9.94 -16.51 26.39
CA LEU A 598 8.63 -15.91 26.62
C LEU A 598 7.48 -16.88 26.28
N ALA A 599 7.55 -17.58 25.14
CA ALA A 599 6.52 -18.54 24.74
C ALA A 599 6.48 -19.75 25.67
N GLN A 600 7.66 -20.26 26.07
CA GLN A 600 7.76 -21.38 27.01
C GLN A 600 7.14 -21.03 28.36
N ARG A 601 7.32 -19.79 28.83
CA ARG A 601 6.74 -19.31 30.09
C ARG A 601 5.22 -19.12 30.00
N LEU A 602 4.74 -18.47 28.94
CA LEU A 602 3.31 -18.20 28.78
C LEU A 602 2.50 -19.47 28.51
N TYR A 603 3.09 -20.40 27.77
CA TYR A 603 2.48 -21.65 27.36
C TYR A 603 3.41 -22.83 27.72
N PRO A 604 3.45 -23.23 29.01
CA PRO A 604 4.33 -24.31 29.45
C PRO A 604 3.91 -25.66 28.86
N TYR A 605 4.89 -26.53 28.61
CA TYR A 605 4.69 -27.88 28.09
C TYR A 605 5.75 -28.85 28.65
N ALA A 606 5.42 -30.14 28.77
CA ALA A 606 6.38 -31.17 29.18
C ALA A 606 7.27 -31.65 28.00
N SER A 607 6.68 -31.81 26.82
CA SER A 607 7.37 -32.03 25.54
C SER A 607 6.56 -31.36 24.44
N PRO A 608 7.16 -30.49 23.59
CA PRO A 608 6.41 -29.66 22.68
C PRO A 608 6.00 -30.52 21.47
N ASP A 609 4.71 -30.83 21.40
CA ASP A 609 4.14 -31.59 20.30
C ASP A 609 3.62 -30.68 19.18
N LEU A 610 3.02 -31.27 18.15
CA LEU A 610 2.53 -30.53 16.99
C LEU A 610 1.35 -29.63 17.36
N ALA A 611 0.54 -30.05 18.34
CA ALA A 611 -0.57 -29.26 18.84
C ALA A 611 -0.08 -28.01 19.58
N HIS A 612 0.97 -28.16 20.39
CA HIS A 612 1.59 -27.05 21.12
C HIS A 612 2.21 -26.01 20.19
N ILE A 613 2.99 -26.42 19.18
CA ILE A 613 3.56 -25.47 18.20
C ILE A 613 2.45 -24.74 17.44
N HIS A 614 1.40 -25.46 17.05
CA HIS A 614 0.25 -24.87 16.38
C HIS A 614 -0.48 -23.86 17.28
N LEU A 615 -0.63 -24.18 18.57
CA LEU A 615 -1.25 -23.28 19.56
C LEU A 615 -0.43 -21.99 19.71
N VAL A 616 0.88 -22.09 19.92
CA VAL A 616 1.77 -20.93 20.02
C VAL A 616 1.74 -20.10 18.73
N GLY A 617 1.73 -20.76 17.56
CA GLY A 617 1.61 -20.08 16.27
C GLY A 617 0.27 -19.37 16.07
N HIS A 618 -0.82 -19.94 16.56
CA HIS A 618 -2.14 -19.30 16.56
C HIS A 618 -2.14 -18.03 17.41
N TYR A 619 -1.60 -18.07 18.63
CA TYR A 619 -1.53 -16.88 19.49
C TYR A 619 -0.61 -15.81 18.94
N HIS A 620 0.53 -16.19 18.39
CA HIS A 620 1.41 -15.29 17.65
C HIS A 620 0.66 -14.60 16.50
N ALA A 621 -0.08 -15.36 15.67
CA ALA A 621 -0.87 -14.81 14.58
C ALA A 621 -1.93 -13.82 15.07
N VAL A 622 -2.68 -14.16 16.12
CA VAL A 622 -3.68 -13.26 16.73
C VAL A 622 -3.03 -11.97 17.22
N ALA A 623 -1.96 -12.06 18.01
CA ALA A 623 -1.24 -10.90 18.55
C ALA A 623 -0.62 -10.04 17.44
N TRP A 624 -0.02 -10.65 16.41
CA TRP A 624 0.55 -9.95 15.26
C TRP A 624 -0.49 -9.20 14.43
N ARG A 625 -1.67 -9.79 14.26
CA ARG A 625 -2.81 -9.17 13.57
C ARG A 625 -3.38 -8.01 14.38
N LEU A 626 -3.50 -8.16 15.70
CA LEU A 626 -3.89 -7.07 16.58
C LEU A 626 -2.88 -5.91 16.52
N ALA A 627 -1.57 -6.22 16.58
CA ALA A 627 -0.52 -5.23 16.39
C ALA A 627 -0.63 -4.52 15.03
N ASP A 628 -0.96 -5.25 13.95
CA ASP A 628 -1.19 -4.65 12.64
C ASP A 628 -2.37 -3.68 12.64
N HIS A 629 -3.48 -4.03 13.30
CA HIS A 629 -4.66 -3.15 13.45
C HIS A 629 -4.31 -1.88 14.25
N ILE A 630 -3.63 -2.02 15.39
CA ILE A 630 -3.18 -0.89 16.21
C ILE A 630 -2.27 0.04 15.39
N VAL A 631 -1.27 -0.52 14.70
CA VAL A 631 -0.31 0.28 13.92
C VAL A 631 -0.98 0.92 12.70
N GLN A 632 -1.95 0.26 12.07
CA GLN A 632 -2.76 0.87 11.00
C GLN A 632 -3.60 2.05 11.51
N TRP A 633 -4.17 1.93 12.71
CA TRP A 633 -4.88 3.02 13.37
C TRP A 633 -3.93 4.17 13.69
N LEU A 634 -2.79 3.92 14.33
CA LEU A 634 -1.78 4.93 14.62
C LEU A 634 -1.35 5.68 13.35
N ARG A 635 -1.07 4.94 12.27
CA ARG A 635 -0.73 5.53 10.96
C ARG A 635 -1.80 6.48 10.43
N ARG A 636 -3.07 6.10 10.53
CA ARG A 636 -4.19 6.83 9.93
C ARG A 636 -4.64 8.01 10.78
N ASP A 637 -4.77 7.80 12.08
CA ASP A 637 -5.49 8.69 12.98
C ASP A 637 -4.55 9.52 13.86
N ILE A 638 -3.33 9.04 14.13
CA ILE A 638 -2.32 9.77 14.89
C ILE A 638 -1.30 10.42 13.97
N PHE A 639 -0.65 9.65 13.08
CA PHE A 639 0.33 10.20 12.13
C PHE A 639 -0.28 10.86 10.89
N LEU A 640 -1.59 10.70 10.68
CA LEU A 640 -2.31 11.25 9.53
C LEU A 640 -1.70 10.88 8.16
N PHE A 641 -1.01 9.73 8.08
CA PHE A 641 -0.34 9.24 6.88
C PHE A 641 -1.34 8.60 5.92
N GLY A 642 -1.93 9.46 5.07
CA GLY A 642 -2.91 9.08 4.05
C GLY A 642 -2.29 8.75 2.69
N SER A 643 -1.23 9.45 2.29
CA SER A 643 -0.67 9.35 0.94
C SER A 643 0.12 8.04 0.74
N ARG A 644 0.14 7.50 -0.49
CA ARG A 644 0.90 6.26 -0.80
C ARG A 644 2.37 6.39 -0.42
N PHE A 645 2.97 7.56 -0.67
CA PHE A 645 4.35 7.86 -0.30
C PHE A 645 4.57 7.81 1.21
N GLN A 646 3.69 8.45 1.99
CA GLN A 646 3.73 8.37 3.46
C GLN A 646 3.53 6.92 3.95
N LYS A 647 2.67 6.12 3.30
CA LYS A 647 2.53 4.69 3.65
C LYS A 647 3.83 3.91 3.41
N GLN A 648 4.58 4.26 2.36
CA GLN A 648 5.85 3.61 2.03
C GLN A 648 6.94 4.01 3.02
N GLN A 649 7.09 5.31 3.30
CA GLN A 649 8.01 5.82 4.33
C GLN A 649 7.70 5.26 5.72
N PHE A 650 6.42 4.98 6.02
CA PHE A 650 6.00 4.38 7.28
C PHE A 650 6.23 2.87 7.36
N GLN A 651 6.59 2.16 6.28
CA GLN A 651 6.81 0.70 6.35
C GLN A 651 7.87 0.26 7.37
N PRO A 652 9.09 0.84 7.42
CA PRO A 652 10.07 0.45 8.42
C PRO A 652 9.57 0.71 9.84
N LYS A 653 8.94 1.87 10.08
CA LYS A 653 8.29 2.20 11.36
C LYS A 653 7.18 1.20 11.71
N LYS A 654 6.35 0.83 10.73
CA LYS A 654 5.27 -0.16 10.89
C LYS A 654 5.80 -1.50 11.39
N VAL A 655 6.84 -2.03 10.76
CA VAL A 655 7.41 -3.33 11.13
C VAL A 655 7.97 -3.26 12.55
N ARG A 656 8.75 -2.22 12.87
CA ARG A 656 9.33 -1.99 14.21
C ARG A 656 8.25 -1.90 15.29
N MET A 657 7.21 -1.09 15.08
CA MET A 657 6.11 -0.94 16.04
C MET A 657 5.41 -2.29 16.30
N LYS A 658 5.18 -3.10 15.26
CA LYS A 658 4.57 -4.42 15.42
C LYS A 658 5.45 -5.37 16.22
N GLN A 659 6.74 -5.38 15.96
CA GLN A 659 7.72 -6.20 16.69
C GLN A 659 7.73 -5.83 18.18
N ARG A 660 7.67 -4.54 18.50
CA ARG A 660 7.66 -4.04 19.89
C ARG A 660 6.33 -4.28 20.62
N LEU A 661 5.20 -4.24 19.91
CA LEU A 661 3.90 -4.53 20.51
C LEU A 661 3.71 -6.03 20.80
N LEU A 662 4.36 -6.90 20.04
CA LEU A 662 4.09 -8.33 20.05
C LEU A 662 4.30 -9.00 21.42
N PRO A 663 5.43 -8.81 22.14
CA PRO A 663 5.63 -9.45 23.45
C PRO A 663 4.53 -9.13 24.47
N SER A 664 4.16 -7.84 24.58
CA SER A 664 3.10 -7.39 25.48
C SER A 664 1.73 -7.95 25.08
N LEU A 665 1.42 -7.98 23.78
CA LEU A 665 0.14 -8.52 23.30
C LEU A 665 0.03 -10.04 23.51
N LEU A 666 1.15 -10.79 23.46
CA LEU A 666 1.17 -12.21 23.82
C LEU A 666 0.88 -12.41 25.30
N LEU A 667 1.47 -11.59 26.18
CA LEU A 667 1.20 -11.62 27.62
C LEU A 667 -0.28 -11.32 27.91
N LEU A 668 -0.81 -10.25 27.32
CA LEU A 668 -2.22 -9.87 27.46
C LEU A 668 -3.16 -10.94 26.90
N GLY A 669 -2.79 -11.59 25.79
CA GLY A 669 -3.54 -12.73 25.26
C GLY A 669 -3.70 -13.84 26.29
N ARG A 670 -2.58 -14.23 26.92
CA ARG A 670 -2.58 -15.26 27.97
C ARG A 670 -3.35 -14.85 29.22
N PHE A 671 -3.29 -13.57 29.59
CA PHE A 671 -4.09 -13.02 30.68
C PHE A 671 -5.59 -13.20 30.44
N PHE A 672 -6.09 -12.79 29.27
CA PHE A 672 -7.51 -12.94 28.94
C PHE A 672 -7.96 -14.40 28.82
N GLU A 673 -7.07 -15.32 28.43
CA GLU A 673 -7.37 -16.75 28.51
C GLU A 673 -7.62 -17.21 29.93
N ARG A 674 -6.75 -16.81 30.89
CA ARG A 674 -6.97 -17.12 32.31
C ARG A 674 -8.22 -16.46 32.87
N CYS A 675 -8.56 -15.24 32.41
CA CYS A 675 -9.83 -14.63 32.78
C CYS A 675 -11.01 -15.48 32.35
N ARG A 676 -11.00 -15.97 31.10
CA ARG A 676 -12.06 -16.83 30.57
C ARG A 676 -12.15 -18.12 31.36
N ASP A 677 -11.03 -18.80 31.58
CA ASP A 677 -11.01 -20.07 32.31
C ASP A 677 -11.54 -19.87 33.75
N SER A 678 -11.17 -18.76 34.41
CA SER A 678 -11.69 -18.41 35.73
C SER A 678 -13.19 -18.06 35.73
N LEU A 679 -13.71 -17.45 34.67
CA LEU A 679 -15.15 -17.19 34.53
C LEU A 679 -15.91 -18.51 34.36
N ASP A 680 -15.39 -19.42 33.54
CA ASP A 680 -15.99 -20.73 33.33
C ASP A 680 -16.02 -21.55 34.63
N ASP A 681 -14.93 -21.50 35.42
CA ASP A 681 -14.87 -22.17 36.72
C ASP A 681 -15.86 -21.57 37.73
N GLN A 682 -15.99 -20.24 37.81
CA GLN A 682 -16.99 -19.59 38.66
C GLN A 682 -18.43 -19.97 38.29
N VAL A 683 -18.74 -20.03 36.99
CA VAL A 683 -20.05 -20.49 36.51
C VAL A 683 -20.31 -21.92 36.97
N ARG A 684 -19.29 -22.80 36.96
CA ARG A 684 -19.42 -24.19 37.41
C ARG A 684 -19.60 -24.32 38.93
N GLU A 685 -18.89 -23.51 39.71
CA GLU A 685 -19.03 -23.48 41.17
C GLU A 685 -20.40 -22.97 41.62
N ASP A 686 -20.91 -21.93 40.95
CA ASP A 686 -22.21 -21.36 41.25
C ASP A 686 -23.38 -22.30 40.88
N ILE A 687 -23.23 -23.13 39.84
CA ILE A 687 -24.15 -24.25 39.54
C ILE A 687 -24.15 -25.30 40.67
N GLY A 688 -23.04 -25.47 41.38
CA GLY A 688 -22.90 -26.43 42.48
C GLY A 688 -23.59 -26.04 43.80
N GLY A 689 -24.31 -24.92 43.85
CA GLY A 689 -25.17 -24.55 44.99
C GLY A 689 -24.46 -23.96 46.22
N ILE A 690 -23.13 -23.75 46.17
CA ILE A 690 -22.33 -23.17 47.27
C ILE A 690 -22.06 -21.65 47.03
N GLY A 691 -22.71 -21.05 46.04
CA GLY A 691 -22.51 -19.65 45.66
C GLY A 691 -23.02 -18.66 46.70
N ASN A 692 -22.09 -17.90 47.30
CA ASN A 692 -22.36 -16.75 48.17
C ASN A 692 -23.13 -15.66 47.40
N ARG A 693 -24.45 -15.61 47.54
CA ARG A 693 -25.35 -14.68 46.83
C ARG A 693 -25.17 -13.19 47.17
N ASP A 694 -24.39 -12.86 48.20
CA ASP A 694 -24.22 -11.50 48.71
C ASP A 694 -22.98 -10.75 48.17
N ARG A 695 -22.32 -11.25 47.12
CA ARG A 695 -21.18 -10.53 46.49
C ARG A 695 -21.67 -9.43 45.53
N GLU A 696 -22.17 -8.32 46.06
CA GLU A 696 -22.60 -7.13 45.28
C GLU A 696 -21.43 -6.29 44.69
N GLY A 697 -20.19 -6.79 44.71
CA GLY A 697 -19.01 -6.07 44.23
C GLY A 697 -18.58 -6.38 42.78
N PRO A 698 -17.74 -5.51 42.18
CA PRO A 698 -17.02 -5.80 40.93
C PRO A 698 -16.30 -7.13 41.01
N LEU A 699 -16.28 -7.86 39.90
CA LEU A 699 -15.70 -9.19 39.83
C LEU A 699 -14.17 -9.08 39.90
N ALA A 700 -13.60 -9.39 41.07
CA ALA A 700 -12.16 -9.42 41.28
C ALA A 700 -11.63 -10.83 40.99
N PHE A 701 -10.67 -10.92 40.08
CA PHE A 701 -10.02 -12.18 39.71
C PHE A 701 -8.86 -12.45 40.67
N SER A 702 -8.96 -13.51 41.47
CA SER A 702 -7.93 -13.87 42.46
C SER A 702 -6.58 -14.21 41.83
N PHE A 703 -6.57 -14.72 40.59
CA PHE A 703 -5.35 -15.12 39.89
C PHE A 703 -4.53 -13.95 39.34
N GLU A 704 -5.07 -12.73 39.24
CA GLU A 704 -4.38 -11.63 38.55
C GLU A 704 -3.04 -11.31 39.21
N ARG A 705 -3.04 -11.27 40.55
CA ARG A 705 -1.82 -11.02 41.32
C ARG A 705 -0.79 -12.12 41.09
N GLU A 706 -1.19 -13.38 41.23
CA GLU A 706 -0.30 -14.54 41.00
C GLU A 706 0.27 -14.53 39.57
N PHE A 707 -0.57 -14.25 38.56
CA PHE A 707 -0.13 -14.19 37.17
C PHE A 707 0.89 -13.08 36.91
N MET A 708 0.66 -11.89 37.49
CA MET A 708 1.56 -10.75 37.35
C MET A 708 2.81 -10.90 38.21
N GLU A 709 2.74 -11.62 39.33
CA GLU A 709 3.89 -11.96 40.18
C GLU A 709 4.92 -12.83 39.43
N ASP A 710 4.46 -13.71 38.53
CA ASP A 710 5.33 -14.53 37.68
C ASP A 710 5.92 -13.76 36.47
N CYS A 711 5.46 -12.54 36.22
CA CYS A 711 5.91 -11.73 35.10
C CYS A 711 7.24 -11.03 35.40
N ASP A 712 8.06 -10.91 34.36
CA ASP A 712 9.30 -10.13 34.41
C ASP A 712 8.98 -8.63 34.52
N ASP A 713 9.72 -7.89 35.33
CA ASP A 713 9.48 -6.47 35.64
C ASP A 713 9.39 -5.60 34.38
N GLN A 714 10.28 -5.85 33.42
CA GLN A 714 10.38 -5.07 32.20
C GLN A 714 9.23 -5.39 31.25
N LEU A 715 8.85 -6.66 31.15
CA LEU A 715 7.69 -7.05 30.37
C LEU A 715 6.38 -6.55 31.00
N LEU A 716 6.27 -6.55 32.33
CA LEU A 716 5.11 -6.05 33.07
C LEU A 716 4.92 -4.55 32.83
N LEU A 717 5.99 -3.76 32.92
CA LEU A 717 5.97 -2.33 32.61
C LEU A 717 5.59 -2.06 31.15
N GLN A 718 6.16 -2.81 30.19
CA GLN A 718 5.80 -2.71 28.78
C GLN A 718 4.35 -3.11 28.50
N ALA A 719 3.83 -4.10 29.22
CA ALA A 719 2.44 -4.50 29.10
C ALA A 719 1.49 -3.41 29.61
N GLN A 720 1.85 -2.76 30.72
CA GLN A 720 1.11 -1.61 31.25
C GLN A 720 0.99 -0.48 30.22
N ASP A 721 2.11 -0.14 29.57
CA ASP A 721 2.17 0.87 28.52
C ASP A 721 1.34 0.47 27.28
N VAL A 722 1.38 -0.80 26.89
CA VAL A 722 0.63 -1.31 25.73
C VAL A 722 -0.87 -1.42 26.02
N VAL A 723 -1.30 -1.67 27.26
CA VAL A 723 -2.72 -1.65 27.64
C VAL A 723 -3.32 -0.26 27.42
N LEU A 724 -2.59 0.80 27.75
CA LEU A 724 -3.03 2.17 27.47
C LEU A 724 -3.28 2.40 25.97
N ILE A 725 -2.38 1.90 25.11
CA ILE A 725 -2.55 1.97 23.65
C ILE A 725 -3.75 1.13 23.20
N LEU A 726 -3.89 -0.10 23.72
CA LEU A 726 -4.95 -1.02 23.35
C LEU A 726 -6.33 -0.44 23.71
N VAL A 727 -6.52 0.05 24.93
CA VAL A 727 -7.78 0.65 25.39
C VAL A 727 -8.13 1.88 24.54
N THR A 728 -7.16 2.76 24.31
CA THR A 728 -7.35 3.95 23.46
C THR A 728 -7.72 3.57 22.03
N PHE A 729 -7.03 2.59 21.46
CA PHE A 729 -7.29 2.05 20.13
C PHE A 729 -8.70 1.46 20.02
N LEU A 730 -9.13 0.64 20.99
CA LEU A 730 -10.46 0.02 20.98
C LEU A 730 -11.57 1.07 21.09
N ARG A 731 -11.45 2.03 22.02
CA ARG A 731 -12.41 3.12 22.16
C ARG A 731 -12.56 3.94 20.88
N ARG A 732 -11.43 4.30 20.25
CA ARG A 732 -11.42 5.10 19.01
C ARG A 732 -11.92 4.30 17.80
N THR A 733 -11.63 3.01 17.72
CA THR A 733 -12.03 2.17 16.58
C THR A 733 -13.49 1.72 16.66
N MET A 734 -14.06 1.68 17.86
CA MET A 734 -15.46 1.30 18.10
C MET A 734 -16.41 2.50 18.19
N ARG A 735 -15.91 3.74 18.15
CA ARG A 735 -16.73 4.96 18.08
C ARG A 735 -16.66 5.59 16.69
N PRO A 736 -17.73 6.26 16.21
CA PRO A 736 -17.68 6.98 14.95
C PRO A 736 -16.65 8.12 15.00
N ASN A 737 -15.92 8.31 13.89
CA ASN A 737 -14.91 9.35 13.80
C ASN A 737 -15.55 10.73 14.07
N SER A 738 -14.96 11.49 14.99
CA SER A 738 -15.44 12.83 15.40
C SER A 738 -15.43 13.84 14.26
N LYS A 739 -14.69 13.58 13.17
CA LYS A 739 -14.56 14.43 11.98
C LYS A 739 -15.85 14.58 11.17
N TYR A 740 -16.86 13.73 11.37
CA TYR A 740 -18.17 13.89 10.75
C TYR A 740 -19.03 14.82 11.59
N GLY A 741 -19.58 15.88 11.00
CA GLY A 741 -20.53 16.78 11.66
C GLY A 741 -21.77 16.02 12.14
N SER A 742 -22.47 16.53 13.17
CA SER A 742 -23.60 15.83 13.82
C SER A 742 -24.65 15.30 12.83
N VAL A 743 -24.92 16.05 11.75
CA VAL A 743 -25.87 15.66 10.69
C VAL A 743 -25.34 14.52 9.82
N GLU A 744 -24.06 14.56 9.42
CA GLU A 744 -23.41 13.48 8.66
C GLU A 744 -23.29 12.20 9.50
N ARG A 745 -23.12 12.36 10.82
CA ARG A 745 -23.12 11.26 11.80
C ARG A 745 -24.49 10.57 11.89
N ALA A 746 -25.58 11.35 11.91
CA ALA A 746 -26.95 10.84 11.92
C ALA A 746 -27.32 10.13 10.60
N LEU A 747 -26.94 10.71 9.45
CA LEU A 747 -27.27 10.18 8.13
C LEU A 747 -26.45 8.94 7.72
N ARG A 748 -25.15 8.88 8.06
CA ARG A 748 -24.28 7.76 7.63
C ARG A 748 -24.30 6.56 8.54
N HIS A 749 -24.54 6.76 9.83
CA HIS A 749 -24.47 5.69 10.83
C HIS A 749 -25.80 5.32 11.46
N GLY A 750 -26.90 5.96 11.02
CA GLY A 750 -28.29 5.57 11.30
C GLY A 750 -28.48 4.95 12.68
N LEU A 751 -28.61 5.78 13.72
CA LEU A 751 -29.07 5.38 15.06
C LEU A 751 -28.29 4.26 15.79
N LEU A 752 -27.21 3.68 15.23
CA LEU A 752 -26.46 2.64 15.92
C LEU A 752 -25.64 3.25 17.07
N LYS A 753 -26.15 3.12 18.29
CA LYS A 753 -25.40 3.41 19.53
C LYS A 753 -24.06 2.63 19.51
N PRO A 754 -22.91 3.29 19.72
CA PRO A 754 -21.62 2.62 19.80
C PRO A 754 -21.62 1.63 20.99
N PRO A 755 -20.83 0.55 20.93
CA PRO A 755 -20.76 -0.40 22.04
C PRO A 755 -20.18 0.28 23.28
N SER A 756 -20.72 -0.07 24.45
CA SER A 756 -20.24 0.43 25.73
C SER A 756 -18.90 -0.22 26.09
N ASP A 757 -18.13 0.43 26.96
CA ASP A 757 -16.85 -0.11 27.44
C ASP A 757 -17.04 -1.45 28.16
N ALA A 758 -18.17 -1.67 28.81
CA ALA A 758 -18.54 -2.95 29.41
C ALA A 758 -18.79 -4.05 28.37
N GLU A 759 -19.45 -3.73 27.24
CA GLU A 759 -19.64 -4.69 26.13
C GLU A 759 -18.31 -5.07 25.48
N ILE A 760 -17.41 -4.10 25.28
CA ILE A 760 -16.06 -4.36 24.74
C ILE A 760 -15.26 -5.21 25.76
N GLY A 761 -15.35 -4.88 27.04
CA GLY A 761 -14.73 -5.64 28.13
C GLY A 761 -15.22 -7.09 28.18
N ALA A 762 -16.54 -7.32 28.07
CA ALA A 762 -17.13 -8.66 28.03
C ALA A 762 -16.58 -9.51 26.88
N VAL A 763 -16.39 -8.91 25.69
CA VAL A 763 -15.75 -9.59 24.55
C VAL A 763 -14.30 -9.98 24.87
N LEU A 764 -13.53 -9.10 25.54
CA LEU A 764 -12.14 -9.41 25.91
C LEU A 764 -12.05 -10.47 26.99
N TYR A 765 -12.83 -10.37 28.06
CA TYR A 765 -12.80 -11.30 29.19
C TYR A 765 -13.27 -12.71 28.82
N HIS A 766 -14.34 -12.84 28.03
CA HIS A 766 -14.88 -14.15 27.63
C HIS A 766 -14.28 -14.64 26.31
N GLY A 767 -14.08 -13.75 25.32
CA GLY A 767 -13.64 -14.12 23.98
C GLY A 767 -12.13 -14.01 23.72
N GLY A 768 -11.40 -13.35 24.62
CA GLY A 768 -9.98 -13.06 24.46
C GLY A 768 -9.67 -12.16 23.27
N LEU A 769 -8.37 -12.06 22.97
CA LEU A 769 -7.90 -11.27 21.83
C LEU A 769 -8.35 -11.86 20.48
N GLU A 770 -8.61 -13.16 20.39
CA GLU A 770 -9.03 -13.80 19.15
C GLU A 770 -10.40 -13.31 18.70
N ALA A 771 -11.40 -13.30 19.59
CA ALA A 771 -12.73 -12.78 19.28
C ALA A 771 -12.67 -11.30 18.89
N MET A 772 -11.86 -10.51 19.62
CA MET A 772 -11.67 -9.10 19.33
C MET A 772 -11.05 -8.87 17.95
N VAL A 773 -10.01 -9.62 17.57
CA VAL A 773 -9.39 -9.49 16.24
C VAL A 773 -10.38 -9.81 15.13
N LYS A 774 -11.21 -10.86 15.27
CA LYS A 774 -12.26 -11.21 14.29
C LYS A 774 -13.27 -10.07 14.10
N ILE A 775 -13.63 -9.38 15.18
CA ILE A 775 -14.51 -8.20 15.12
C ILE A 775 -13.79 -7.04 14.43
N LEU A 776 -12.52 -6.79 14.76
CA LEU A 776 -11.73 -5.70 14.19
C LEU A 776 -11.47 -5.85 12.69
N ASP A 777 -11.44 -7.07 12.16
CA ASP A 777 -11.32 -7.37 10.73
C ASP A 777 -12.52 -6.89 9.89
N LEU A 778 -13.66 -6.58 10.52
CA LEU A 778 -14.83 -6.09 9.81
C LEU A 778 -14.59 -4.65 9.34
N ASN A 779 -14.71 -4.41 8.02
CA ASN A 779 -14.36 -3.11 7.42
C ASN A 779 -15.32 -1.94 7.75
N ASN A 780 -16.40 -2.18 8.50
CA ASN A 780 -17.45 -1.18 8.77
C ASN A 780 -17.77 -1.13 10.26
N LEU A 781 -17.77 0.08 10.83
CA LEU A 781 -18.09 0.34 12.23
C LEU A 781 -19.45 -0.23 12.65
N GLY A 782 -20.49 -0.07 11.84
CA GLY A 782 -21.82 -0.63 12.14
C GLY A 782 -21.79 -2.16 12.21
N LYS A 783 -20.98 -2.82 11.36
CA LYS A 783 -20.76 -4.27 11.42
C LYS A 783 -19.98 -4.67 12.67
N LYS A 784 -18.97 -3.88 13.08
CA LYS A 784 -18.23 -4.10 14.33
C LYS A 784 -19.15 -4.01 15.54
N ALA A 785 -19.92 -2.93 15.66
CA ALA A 785 -20.86 -2.72 16.76
C ALA A 785 -21.96 -3.81 16.78
N ALA A 786 -22.48 -4.19 15.62
CA ALA A 786 -23.42 -5.31 15.52
C ALA A 786 -22.79 -6.65 15.93
N ALA A 787 -21.53 -6.90 15.56
CA ALA A 787 -20.82 -8.12 15.94
C ALA A 787 -20.51 -8.19 17.44
N VAL A 788 -20.14 -7.06 18.08
CA VAL A 788 -19.99 -6.98 19.55
C VAL A 788 -21.30 -7.32 20.24
N ARG A 789 -22.41 -6.70 19.83
CA ARG A 789 -23.72 -6.99 20.41
C ARG A 789 -24.18 -8.41 20.15
N ALA A 790 -24.00 -8.91 18.94
CA ALA A 790 -24.32 -10.30 18.59
C ALA A 790 -23.50 -11.28 19.43
N TYR A 791 -22.22 -10.97 19.69
CA TYR A 791 -21.39 -11.75 20.58
C TYR A 791 -21.97 -11.75 22.00
N CYS A 792 -22.23 -10.59 22.59
CA CYS A 792 -22.83 -10.47 23.92
C CYS A 792 -24.20 -11.18 24.03
N LEU A 793 -25.02 -11.14 22.96
CA LEU A 793 -26.32 -11.81 22.91
C LEU A 793 -26.20 -13.33 22.71
N SER A 794 -25.13 -13.82 22.07
CA SER A 794 -24.89 -15.25 21.86
C SER A 794 -24.41 -15.98 23.11
N LEU A 795 -24.07 -15.22 24.16
CA LEU A 795 -23.74 -15.77 25.46
C LEU A 795 -25.01 -16.39 26.07
N PRO A 796 -24.93 -17.54 26.75
CA PRO A 796 -26.10 -18.24 27.28
C PRO A 796 -27.03 -17.31 28.05
N GLN A 797 -28.28 -17.15 27.55
CA GLN A 797 -29.28 -16.24 28.10
C GLN A 797 -30.23 -16.94 29.07
N ARG A 798 -30.70 -16.16 30.06
CA ARG A 798 -31.85 -16.44 30.92
C ARG A 798 -33.12 -16.63 30.09
N ASN A 799 -33.65 -17.85 30.03
CA ASN A 799 -35.04 -18.04 29.62
C ASN A 799 -35.94 -17.75 30.84
N GLU A 800 -36.21 -16.47 31.11
CA GLU A 800 -37.36 -16.14 31.95
C GLU A 800 -38.62 -16.50 31.18
N LYS A 801 -39.25 -17.64 31.52
CA LYS A 801 -40.68 -17.73 31.30
C LYS A 801 -41.33 -16.63 32.15
N PRO A 802 -42.18 -15.75 31.58
CA PRO A 802 -42.92 -14.78 32.36
C PRO A 802 -43.73 -15.51 33.44
N LEU A 803 -43.58 -15.09 34.69
CA LEU A 803 -44.29 -15.67 35.86
C LEU A 803 -45.82 -15.62 35.76
N THR A 804 -46.37 -15.01 34.70
CA THR A 804 -47.79 -14.96 34.38
C THR A 804 -48.35 -16.25 33.76
N GLN A 805 -47.51 -17.20 33.28
CA GLN A 805 -48.01 -18.49 32.77
C GLN A 805 -48.04 -19.63 33.81
N LEU A 806 -47.31 -19.52 34.93
CA LEU A 806 -47.32 -20.55 35.99
C LEU A 806 -48.44 -20.36 37.02
N LEU A 807 -49.12 -19.21 37.04
CA LEU A 807 -50.31 -18.98 37.88
C LEU A 807 -51.63 -19.29 37.15
N SER A 808 -51.60 -19.58 35.84
CA SER A 808 -52.79 -19.97 35.07
C SER A 808 -53.02 -21.48 34.95
N GLU A 809 -52.01 -22.32 35.22
CA GLU A 809 -52.13 -23.79 35.11
C GLU A 809 -52.47 -24.49 36.45
N SER A 810 -52.59 -23.74 37.56
CA SER A 810 -52.92 -24.27 38.90
C SER A 810 -54.41 -24.14 39.29
N ARG A 811 -55.33 -23.96 38.34
CA ARG A 811 -56.78 -23.96 38.62
C ARG A 811 -57.56 -24.75 37.57
N GLY A 812 -57.55 -26.06 37.70
CA GLY A 812 -58.49 -26.91 36.98
C GLY A 812 -58.22 -28.40 37.12
N ALA A 813 -58.70 -29.00 38.20
CA ALA A 813 -59.36 -30.32 38.23
C ALA A 813 -59.37 -30.89 39.67
N TYR A 814 -60.45 -30.63 40.39
CA TYR A 814 -60.95 -31.53 41.44
C TYR A 814 -62.10 -32.34 40.83
N ALA A 815 -62.05 -33.66 41.04
CA ALA A 815 -62.97 -34.76 40.69
C ALA A 815 -62.16 -35.79 39.86
N ASP A 816 -61.97 -37.06 40.25
CA ASP A 816 -62.79 -37.91 41.08
C ASP A 816 -61.97 -39.17 41.45
N GLY A 817 -62.28 -39.71 42.63
CA GLY A 817 -62.23 -41.13 43.04
C GLY A 817 -61.10 -42.09 42.64
N SER A 818 -60.49 -42.63 43.69
CA SER A 818 -60.29 -44.07 43.96
C SER A 818 -58.92 -44.74 43.71
N ASP A 819 -58.37 -45.15 44.87
CA ASP A 819 -57.73 -46.44 45.18
C ASP A 819 -56.20 -46.68 44.98
N ILE A 820 -55.54 -46.62 46.14
CA ILE A 820 -54.28 -47.25 46.62
C ILE A 820 -54.45 -48.80 46.60
N PRO A 821 -53.43 -49.70 46.42
CA PRO A 821 -52.09 -49.74 47.05
C PRO A 821 -50.88 -50.05 46.13
N ASP A 822 -49.73 -49.42 46.36
CA ASP A 822 -48.62 -49.83 47.25
C ASP A 822 -47.74 -50.95 46.68
N SER A 823 -46.55 -50.59 46.19
CA SER A 823 -45.27 -51.19 46.61
C SER A 823 -44.09 -50.68 45.76
N GLY A 824 -43.28 -49.85 46.41
CA GLY A 824 -41.81 -49.82 46.34
C GLY A 824 -41.13 -49.75 44.97
N GLU A 825 -40.80 -48.54 44.53
CA GLU A 825 -39.53 -48.30 43.85
C GLU A 825 -39.01 -46.90 44.20
N SER A 826 -37.72 -46.86 44.53
CA SER A 826 -36.98 -45.76 45.12
C SER A 826 -36.90 -44.57 44.17
N GLY A 827 -37.89 -43.68 44.25
CA GLY A 827 -37.93 -42.40 43.53
C GLY A 827 -36.92 -41.41 44.10
N CYS A 828 -35.90 -41.10 43.31
CA CYS A 828 -35.02 -39.96 43.49
C CYS A 828 -35.87 -38.69 43.60
N ILE A 829 -35.87 -38.02 44.75
CA ILE A 829 -36.38 -36.67 44.90
C ILE A 829 -35.49 -35.78 44.03
N ILE A 830 -35.94 -35.47 42.82
CA ILE A 830 -35.33 -34.43 41.99
C ILE A 830 -35.68 -33.12 42.68
N THR A 831 -34.74 -32.57 43.44
CA THR A 831 -34.81 -31.21 43.97
C THR A 831 -34.81 -30.25 42.78
N GLU A 832 -35.96 -29.63 42.53
CA GLU A 832 -36.25 -28.73 41.42
C GLU A 832 -35.62 -27.32 41.61
N ASN A 833 -34.35 -27.26 42.03
CA ASN A 833 -33.64 -26.01 42.33
C ASN A 833 -32.21 -25.94 41.76
N ASP A 834 -31.86 -26.76 40.76
CA ASP A 834 -30.68 -26.54 39.93
C ASP A 834 -31.00 -25.50 38.85
N ARG A 835 -30.95 -24.21 39.23
CA ARG A 835 -30.90 -23.13 38.23
C ARG A 835 -29.45 -22.81 37.93
N PRO A 836 -28.96 -22.98 36.69
CA PRO A 836 -27.60 -22.63 36.37
C PRO A 836 -27.42 -21.13 36.51
N VAL A 837 -26.36 -20.73 37.21
CA VAL A 837 -25.98 -19.31 37.29
C VAL A 837 -25.59 -18.82 35.90
N GLU A 838 -26.15 -17.66 35.55
CA GLU A 838 -26.14 -17.14 34.21
C GLU A 838 -24.85 -16.36 33.96
N LEU A 839 -24.10 -16.75 32.94
CA LEU A 839 -22.90 -16.04 32.50
C LEU A 839 -23.17 -14.53 32.34
N GLN A 840 -24.35 -14.15 31.86
CA GLN A 840 -24.72 -12.74 31.66
C GLN A 840 -24.80 -11.92 32.95
N SER A 841 -25.14 -12.55 34.08
CA SER A 841 -25.14 -11.90 35.40
C SER A 841 -23.72 -11.62 35.91
N LEU A 842 -22.76 -12.49 35.56
CA LEU A 842 -21.34 -12.28 35.86
C LEU A 842 -20.74 -11.21 34.94
N LEU A 843 -21.15 -11.16 33.67
CA LEU A 843 -20.67 -10.13 32.73
C LEU A 843 -21.07 -8.71 33.13
N ALA A 844 -22.24 -8.53 33.74
CA ALA A 844 -22.67 -7.22 34.25
C ALA A 844 -21.78 -6.71 35.40
N ARG A 845 -21.03 -7.62 36.05
CA ARG A 845 -20.12 -7.32 37.16
C ARG A 845 -18.66 -7.17 36.72
N LEU A 846 -18.37 -7.42 35.44
CA LEU A 846 -17.02 -7.25 34.92
C LEU A 846 -16.64 -5.77 34.91
N PRO A 847 -15.39 -5.44 35.26
CA PRO A 847 -14.91 -4.08 35.13
C PRO A 847 -14.91 -3.63 33.66
N GLY A 848 -15.17 -2.34 33.44
CA GLY A 848 -15.01 -1.71 32.12
C GLY A 848 -13.54 -1.66 31.67
N LEU A 849 -13.28 -1.11 30.49
CA LEU A 849 -11.95 -1.11 29.86
C LEU A 849 -10.82 -0.55 30.73
N ASP A 850 -11.07 0.48 31.56
CA ASP A 850 -10.03 1.05 32.44
C ASP A 850 -9.70 0.17 33.65
N GLY A 851 -10.63 -0.71 34.05
CA GLY A 851 -10.39 -1.69 35.11
C GLY A 851 -9.77 -2.98 34.58
N ILE A 852 -9.53 -3.09 33.27
CA ILE A 852 -8.83 -4.22 32.67
C ILE A 852 -7.34 -4.06 32.91
N TRP A 853 -6.73 -5.01 33.64
CA TRP A 853 -5.29 -5.12 33.88
C TRP A 853 -4.67 -3.97 34.71
N ARG A 854 -5.05 -2.73 34.42
CA ARG A 854 -4.39 -1.51 34.87
C ARG A 854 -4.28 -1.38 36.39
N PRO A 855 -5.35 -1.55 37.19
CA PRO A 855 -5.25 -1.40 38.65
C PRO A 855 -4.33 -2.43 39.30
N SER A 856 -4.44 -3.69 38.87
CA SER A 856 -3.63 -4.81 39.37
C SER A 856 -2.16 -4.65 38.97
N GLY A 857 -1.91 -4.22 37.74
CA GLY A 857 -0.57 -3.90 37.25
C GLY A 857 0.07 -2.74 38.01
N GLU A 858 -0.66 -1.64 38.23
CA GLU A 858 -0.19 -0.48 39.01
C GLU A 858 0.15 -0.86 40.45
N ALA A 859 -0.70 -1.66 41.10
CA ALA A 859 -0.46 -2.13 42.46
C ALA A 859 0.85 -2.94 42.54
N ILE A 860 1.08 -3.86 41.61
CA ILE A 860 2.28 -4.73 41.62
C ILE A 860 3.53 -3.97 41.22
N LEU A 861 3.47 -3.07 40.23
CA LEU A 861 4.60 -2.21 39.88
C LEU A 861 5.01 -1.30 41.05
N THR A 862 4.04 -0.83 41.83
CA THR A 862 4.28 -0.05 43.05
C THR A 862 4.87 -0.91 44.17
N GLU A 863 4.32 -2.11 44.39
CA GLU A 863 4.79 -3.07 45.39
C GLU A 863 6.23 -3.53 45.13
N ARG A 864 6.60 -3.72 43.86
CA ARG A 864 7.98 -4.02 43.42
C ARG A 864 8.93 -2.82 43.45
N GLY A 865 8.42 -1.62 43.73
CA GLY A 865 9.22 -0.39 43.76
C GLY A 865 9.72 0.07 42.38
N LEU A 866 9.09 -0.39 41.29
CA LEU A 866 9.41 0.02 39.92
C LEU A 866 8.86 1.42 39.60
N ILE A 867 7.71 1.75 40.21
CA ILE A 867 7.12 3.09 40.20
C ILE A 867 6.76 3.47 41.65
N ARG A 868 6.84 4.76 41.97
CA ARG A 868 6.40 5.29 43.28
C ARG A 868 4.94 5.72 43.26
N SER A 869 4.44 6.06 42.09
CA SER A 869 3.07 6.55 41.88
C SER A 869 2.60 6.18 40.47
N PRO A 870 1.30 5.91 40.26
CA PRO A 870 0.72 5.70 38.93
C PRO A 870 1.00 6.83 37.92
N VAL A 871 1.26 8.05 38.41
CA VAL A 871 1.60 9.23 37.59
C VAL A 871 2.97 9.09 36.91
N GLU A 872 3.85 8.21 37.42
CA GLU A 872 5.17 7.92 36.82
C GLU A 872 5.08 6.99 35.61
N LEU A 873 3.91 6.38 35.34
CA LEU A 873 3.70 5.61 34.12
C LEU A 873 3.84 6.51 32.89
N ASN A 874 4.34 5.93 31.80
CA ASN A 874 4.59 6.68 30.58
C ASN A 874 3.28 7.27 30.04
N SER A 875 3.31 8.57 29.73
CA SER A 875 2.22 9.20 28.99
C SER A 875 2.02 8.50 27.65
N PHE A 876 0.80 8.54 27.10
CA PHE A 876 0.50 7.96 25.78
C PHE A 876 1.52 8.40 24.71
N THR A 877 1.91 9.69 24.71
CA THR A 877 2.93 10.25 23.80
C THR A 877 4.31 9.62 24.00
N THR A 878 4.71 9.40 25.25
CA THR A 878 5.98 8.74 25.59
C THR A 878 6.00 7.29 25.09
N VAL A 879 4.91 6.55 25.30
CA VAL A 879 4.80 5.17 24.81
C VAL A 879 4.87 5.13 23.27
N LEU A 880 4.16 6.05 22.59
CA LEU A 880 4.22 6.15 21.14
C LEU A 880 5.63 6.43 20.63
N ARG A 881 6.36 7.35 21.28
CA ARG A 881 7.76 7.64 20.93
C ARG A 881 8.64 6.41 21.10
N GLY A 882 8.45 5.66 22.20
CA GLY A 882 9.13 4.39 22.46
C GLY A 882 8.88 3.33 21.38
N LEU A 883 7.70 3.30 20.75
CA LEU A 883 7.42 2.37 19.64
C LEU A 883 8.12 2.73 18.32
N ILE A 884 8.53 4.00 18.13
CA ILE A 884 9.04 4.52 16.85
C ILE A 884 10.56 4.67 16.87
N VAL A 885 11.13 5.03 18.02
CA VAL A 885 12.56 5.32 18.22
C VAL A 885 13.44 4.26 17.56
N GLU A 886 14.50 4.69 16.88
CA GLU A 886 15.35 3.77 16.11
C GLU A 886 16.28 2.93 16.98
N THR A 887 16.59 3.40 18.19
CA THR A 887 17.42 2.66 19.14
C THR A 887 16.72 1.39 19.58
N GLU A 888 17.51 0.36 19.87
CA GLU A 888 16.98 -0.89 20.40
C GLU A 888 16.34 -0.65 21.76
N THR A 889 15.14 -1.21 21.92
CA THR A 889 14.37 -1.23 23.14
C THR A 889 14.34 -2.66 23.70
N PRO A 890 14.00 -2.84 24.98
CA PRO A 890 13.94 -4.19 25.52
C PRO A 890 12.86 -5.07 24.87
N ALA A 891 11.80 -4.47 24.34
CA ALA A 891 10.80 -5.17 23.54
C ALA A 891 11.41 -5.76 22.25
N ASP A 892 12.40 -5.07 21.64
CA ASP A 892 13.12 -5.60 20.48
C ASP A 892 13.96 -6.82 20.88
N ALA A 893 14.61 -6.80 22.05
CA ALA A 893 15.35 -7.96 22.55
C ALA A 893 14.45 -9.17 22.79
N LEU A 894 13.28 -8.96 23.40
CA LEU A 894 12.27 -10.02 23.61
C LEU A 894 11.73 -10.58 22.29
N TYR A 895 11.48 -9.72 21.29
CA TYR A 895 11.08 -10.16 19.96
C TYR A 895 12.19 -10.97 19.27
N LYS A 896 13.44 -10.48 19.31
CA LYS A 896 14.61 -11.12 18.68
C LYS A 896 14.85 -12.53 19.20
N GLN A 897 14.62 -12.79 20.48
CA GLN A 897 14.76 -14.14 21.07
C GLN A 897 13.86 -15.20 20.40
N GLY A 898 12.74 -14.80 19.79
CA GLY A 898 11.84 -15.69 19.06
C GLY A 898 11.79 -15.47 17.56
N HIS A 899 12.67 -14.63 17.02
CA HIS A 899 12.59 -14.14 15.63
C HIS A 899 12.43 -15.27 14.61
N ASP A 900 13.27 -16.30 14.69
CA ASP A 900 13.28 -17.40 13.72
C ASP A 900 11.97 -18.18 13.75
N LEU A 901 11.46 -18.49 14.96
CA LEU A 901 10.16 -19.12 15.15
C LEU A 901 9.02 -18.24 14.61
N TRP A 902 9.02 -16.96 14.93
CA TRP A 902 7.99 -16.01 14.49
C TRP A 902 7.94 -15.88 12.98
N HIS A 903 9.09 -15.83 12.32
CA HIS A 903 9.19 -15.83 10.86
C HIS A 903 8.68 -17.15 10.26
N ALA A 904 9.11 -18.29 10.81
CA ALA A 904 8.66 -19.60 10.35
C ALA A 904 7.14 -19.79 10.47
N LEU A 905 6.51 -19.21 11.50
CA LEU A 905 5.07 -19.30 11.74
C LEU A 905 4.25 -18.27 10.93
N SER A 906 4.78 -17.06 10.71
CA SER A 906 4.04 -15.95 10.07
C SER A 906 3.92 -16.04 8.54
N ASP A 907 4.82 -16.73 7.86
CA ASP A 907 4.74 -17.03 6.42
C ASP A 907 3.54 -17.92 6.02
N SER A 908 2.88 -18.52 7.00
CA SER A 908 1.71 -19.39 6.82
C SER A 908 0.39 -18.61 6.59
N GLU A 909 0.23 -17.42 7.18
CA GLU A 909 -1.03 -16.67 7.12
C GLU A 909 -1.11 -15.67 5.95
N SER A 910 0.03 -15.06 5.59
CA SER A 910 0.11 -14.02 4.55
C SER A 910 -0.42 -14.48 3.18
N ARG A 911 -0.42 -15.80 2.89
CA ARG A 911 -0.95 -16.39 1.65
C ARG A 911 -2.41 -16.87 1.73
N ARG A 912 -3.03 -16.98 2.91
CA ARG A 912 -4.43 -17.42 3.05
C ARG A 912 -5.44 -16.42 2.44
N LYS A 913 -5.05 -15.15 2.24
CA LYS A 913 -5.90 -14.13 1.60
C LYS A 913 -6.06 -14.26 0.08
N VAL A 914 -5.31 -15.15 -0.59
CA VAL A 914 -5.34 -15.18 -2.07
C VAL A 914 -6.42 -16.11 -2.64
N HIS A 915 -6.77 -17.26 -2.05
CA HIS A 915 -7.78 -18.16 -2.63
C HIS A 915 -8.60 -18.88 -1.56
N PHE A 916 -9.82 -18.41 -1.27
CA PHE A 916 -10.87 -19.26 -0.72
C PHE A 916 -12.26 -18.72 -1.14
N ARG A 917 -12.91 -19.40 -2.10
CA ARG A 917 -14.37 -19.40 -2.21
C ARG A 917 -14.91 -20.38 -1.15
N PRO A 918 -15.96 -20.05 -0.39
CA PRO A 918 -16.56 -21.02 0.53
C PRO A 918 -17.20 -22.14 -0.30
N MET A 919 -16.82 -23.39 -0.05
CA MET A 919 -17.63 -24.52 -0.49
C MET A 919 -18.88 -24.55 0.39
N SER A 920 -20.04 -24.43 -0.26
CA SER A 920 -21.35 -24.70 0.33
C SER A 920 -21.37 -26.13 0.86
N GLY A 921 -21.74 -26.28 2.14
CA GLY A 921 -21.95 -27.57 2.77
C GLY A 921 -23.10 -28.35 2.13
N GLY A 922 -22.85 -29.63 1.95
CA GLY A 922 -23.85 -30.70 1.83
C GLY A 922 -23.50 -31.79 2.83
#